data_AF-A0A5D2F062-F1
#
_entry.id   AF-A0A5D2F062-F1
#
_cell.length_a   1.000
_cell.length_b   1.000
_cell.length_c   1.000
_cell.angle_alpha   90.00
_cell.angle_beta   90.00
_cell.angle_gamma   90.00
#
_symmetry.space_group_name_H-M   'P 1'
#
loop_
_entity.id
_entity.type
_entity.pdbx_description
1 polymer ?
#
loop_
_entity_poly.entity_id
_entity_poly.type
_entity_poly.pdbx_seq_one_letter_code
_entity_poly.pdbx_strand_id
1 'polypeptide(L)'
;MENLGILMSLFFLFSFSTSLHPSSHSNLQNHCLDDQRSTLLQLQHHLYYAPNFTFSSKLDLWDPNTRCCSWKGVTCDALGHVIGIDLSYQNLSGSFHSIFNLHHLQRLNLAGNNFNTTLFQYGFGKLPNLTHLNLSASCFHDQIPVGILYLTRLVSLNLSYQDDCYWRNDQSFASFDPTLKLEKPNFKTFIKNMRSLRELYLDGVNISSQSSEWCETTSLSLPKLSVLSMSGCGLTGPFCSSLLNLRYLSKLNLDSNPISYLPPKFSKISSPLVSLRLVDCNLSGHFPAEFFLLPKMQRIDISDNSRLMGQLPEFPINNTLEVLSLQYTNFSGSIPASIANLSNLVELDLSDNNFNGSIPPFHRSGVPNLASLDLSWNHLSGSIPSSLFTLSTLQTLSLGYNSFSDCQLKLDMFLQLSNLTRLDLSNISLLIGSNNKIRTLPQLESLYLRSCNLTEFPEFIKSQNKLTDLDLSNNRIHGLVPNWLWKSTLISVGLSSNAIDIPNQFPFDDANSSFPMLRSLFLESCNISTFPAFLKSQESLEELDLSNNQISGAVPNWVWKSTLISVDLSSNAIDIPNQFPFDDANSSFPMLISLRLRSCNISTFPAFLKSQESLEELDLSNNQISGAVPNWVWKKSLQYFDLSNNSLTSLDQFSSNQDSLQIPICNLSHLWRFKASFNELSGSIPSCLGNISSLEYLDLQQNSFSGSIPDFGGATQLSTLELNDNKLEGKLPRSLANCTMLYVLNLENNTLHDTFPLWLGKLPVLTVLILRANRFYGPIKHLENNFPVLDVLDIASNNFSGHLSIKFFHATHQLRSLKIGGNKLEGKLPRSLANCKKLEVLDVGKNMIHDTFPNWLVKLPSLMVLILRSNKFYGSIHFSGDGNAFPMLHILDLASNNFSGEVSVEFFQSLRAMMVIDGNKSNPSYVGDNSYYQDSVTIVNKGFEINYQKILTLLTCLDLSNNNFHGRILEEIQDLKSLHVLNLSYNSFFDSIPSALGSLTELESLDLSFNKLFGKIPPQLTSLTFLAALNLSYNQLEGSIPQSNQFGTFLNDSYIGNPRLCGVPLMKKCNEVGSQMLPPKFYSKLESETKKIYVTQSKLKFQCPLETNTSRCMLAQPLDVWRNVNRGVNNIRVAGSTVGFS
;
A
#
# COMPACT_ATOMS: atom_id res chain seq x y z
N MET A 1 51.93 4.86 -22.21
CA MET A 1 52.03 5.74 -23.39
C MET A 1 52.41 4.96 -24.67
N GLU A 2 51.99 3.70 -24.84
CA GLU A 2 52.15 2.95 -26.11
C GLU A 2 50.84 2.34 -26.65
N ASN A 3 49.71 2.47 -25.95
CA ASN A 3 48.40 2.01 -26.43
C ASN A 3 47.49 3.13 -26.95
N LEU A 4 47.96 4.38 -26.99
CA LEU A 4 47.24 5.47 -27.66
C LEU A 4 47.41 5.43 -29.20
N GLY A 5 48.39 4.66 -29.71
CA GLY A 5 48.69 4.56 -31.15
C GLY A 5 47.80 3.60 -31.94
N ILE A 6 47.10 2.67 -31.29
CA ILE A 6 46.29 1.65 -31.97
C ILE A 6 44.80 2.06 -32.05
N LEU A 7 44.29 2.85 -31.09
CA LEU A 7 42.94 3.41 -31.20
C LEU A 7 42.82 4.56 -32.21
N MET A 8 43.91 5.32 -32.39
CA MET A 8 44.01 6.38 -33.39
C MET A 8 44.10 5.86 -34.83
N SER A 9 44.48 4.59 -35.05
CA SER A 9 44.63 4.00 -36.39
C SER A 9 43.34 3.36 -36.94
N LEU A 10 42.32 3.12 -36.11
CA LEU A 10 41.00 2.65 -36.58
C LEU A 10 40.01 3.79 -36.88
N PHE A 11 40.22 4.97 -36.31
CA PHE A 11 39.42 6.18 -36.62
C PHE A 11 39.94 6.97 -37.83
N PHE A 12 41.19 6.76 -38.25
CA PHE A 12 41.81 7.45 -39.39
C PHE A 12 41.77 6.68 -40.73
N LEU A 13 41.18 5.49 -40.79
CA LEU A 13 41.06 4.71 -42.05
C LEU A 13 39.86 5.08 -42.95
N PHE A 14 39.07 6.11 -42.60
CA PHE A 14 37.98 6.61 -43.46
C PHE A 14 38.05 8.11 -43.81
N SER A 15 39.16 8.79 -43.54
CA SER A 15 39.35 10.17 -44.01
C SER A 15 40.76 10.39 -44.55
N PHE A 16 40.81 10.82 -45.82
CA PHE A 16 41.98 11.11 -46.66
C PHE A 16 42.67 9.94 -47.37
N SER A 17 42.13 9.56 -48.53
CA SER A 17 43.00 9.28 -49.67
C SER A 17 43.37 10.61 -50.35
N THR A 18 44.67 10.87 -50.40
CA THR A 18 45.29 12.03 -51.01
C THR A 18 45.04 12.09 -52.51
N SER A 19 44.83 13.33 -52.97
CA SER A 19 44.93 13.78 -54.35
C SER A 19 46.17 13.24 -55.07
N LEU A 20 45.94 12.49 -56.14
CA LEU A 20 46.84 12.41 -57.29
C LEU A 20 45.99 12.70 -58.53
N HIS A 21 46.21 13.88 -59.11
CA HIS A 21 45.79 14.13 -60.48
C HIS A 21 46.59 13.21 -61.41
N PRO A 22 45.94 12.61 -62.41
CA PRO A 22 46.15 13.15 -63.74
C PRO A 22 44.86 13.31 -64.56
N SER A 23 44.85 14.42 -65.31
CA SER A 23 44.21 14.64 -66.62
C SER A 23 42.72 14.29 -66.79
N SER A 24 41.92 15.35 -66.79
CA SER A 24 40.88 15.68 -67.77
C SER A 24 40.20 14.50 -68.50
N HIS A 25 38.97 14.16 -68.11
CA HIS A 25 37.83 14.07 -69.03
C HIS A 25 36.46 13.97 -68.30
N SER A 26 35.53 14.79 -68.79
CA SER A 26 34.06 14.75 -68.69
C SER A 26 33.36 14.88 -67.32
N ASN A 27 32.61 15.98 -67.24
CA ASN A 27 31.83 16.56 -66.17
C ASN A 27 30.42 15.92 -66.09
N LEU A 28 30.26 14.78 -65.40
CA LEU A 28 28.95 14.10 -65.30
C LEU A 28 28.84 13.24 -64.02
N GLN A 29 28.87 13.86 -62.82
CA GLN A 29 28.88 13.05 -61.59
C GLN A 29 28.37 13.75 -60.31
N ASN A 30 27.25 14.49 -60.35
CA ASN A 30 26.63 15.06 -59.13
C ASN A 30 25.10 15.28 -59.23
N HIS A 31 24.42 14.59 -60.14
CA HIS A 31 22.96 14.62 -60.27
C HIS A 31 22.40 13.25 -59.90
N CYS A 32 21.29 13.21 -59.15
CA CYS A 32 20.51 11.99 -59.08
C CYS A 32 19.74 11.80 -60.39
N LEU A 33 19.39 10.57 -60.71
CA LEU A 33 18.63 10.26 -61.92
C LEU A 33 17.32 11.05 -61.97
N ASP A 34 16.93 11.52 -63.15
CA ASP A 34 15.78 12.43 -63.31
C ASP A 34 14.45 11.84 -62.81
N ASP A 35 14.28 10.52 -62.94
CA ASP A 35 13.13 9.78 -62.41
C ASP A 35 13.10 9.77 -60.87
N GLN A 36 14.26 9.63 -60.24
CA GLN A 36 14.39 9.68 -58.78
C GLN A 36 14.23 11.11 -58.26
N ARG A 37 14.76 12.12 -58.97
CA ARG A 37 14.51 13.54 -58.68
C ARG A 37 13.02 13.86 -58.76
N SER A 38 12.33 13.40 -59.81
CA SER A 38 10.88 13.57 -59.98
C SER A 38 10.12 12.91 -58.82
N THR A 39 10.52 11.70 -58.43
CA THR A 39 9.92 10.97 -57.30
C THR A 39 10.08 11.72 -55.97
N LEU A 40 11.24 12.34 -55.74
CA LEU A 40 11.49 13.17 -54.57
C LEU A 40 10.64 14.46 -54.60
N LEU A 41 10.56 15.16 -55.73
CA LEU A 41 9.67 16.33 -55.85
C LEU A 41 8.19 15.96 -55.64
N GLN A 42 7.77 14.79 -56.09
CA GLN A 42 6.44 14.25 -55.82
C GLN A 42 6.22 13.95 -54.33
N LEU A 43 7.25 13.43 -53.64
CA LEU A 43 7.22 13.24 -52.19
C LEU A 43 6.99 14.57 -51.47
N GLN A 44 7.79 15.60 -51.78
CA GLN A 44 7.63 16.93 -51.18
C GLN A 44 6.22 17.49 -51.42
N HIS A 45 5.65 17.28 -52.61
CA HIS A 45 4.31 17.78 -52.93
C HIS A 45 3.20 17.14 -52.07
N HIS A 46 3.38 15.89 -51.64
CA HIS A 46 2.38 15.15 -50.86
C HIS A 46 2.57 15.23 -49.34
N LEU A 47 3.63 15.88 -48.88
CA LEU A 47 3.94 16.10 -47.48
C LEU A 47 3.65 17.55 -47.08
N TYR A 48 3.31 17.76 -45.81
CA TYR A 48 3.04 19.08 -45.23
C TYR A 48 3.45 19.13 -43.75
N TYR A 49 3.61 20.34 -43.21
CA TYR A 49 3.86 20.54 -41.78
C TYR A 49 2.56 20.41 -41.00
N ALA A 50 2.59 19.60 -39.93
CA ALA A 50 1.44 19.33 -39.09
C ALA A 50 1.78 19.31 -37.58
N PRO A 51 2.18 20.45 -36.97
CA PRO A 51 2.24 20.55 -35.51
C PRO A 51 0.84 20.30 -34.92
N ASN A 52 0.75 19.54 -33.83
CA ASN A 52 -0.51 19.17 -33.18
C ASN A 52 -1.55 18.51 -34.11
N PHE A 53 -1.10 17.71 -35.08
CA PHE A 53 -1.96 17.01 -36.07
C PHE A 53 -2.82 17.92 -36.96
N THR A 54 -2.56 19.23 -36.98
CA THR A 54 -3.32 20.19 -37.78
C THR A 54 -2.47 20.72 -38.93
N PHE A 55 -3.05 20.84 -40.13
CA PHE A 55 -2.34 21.41 -41.27
C PHE A 55 -1.90 22.85 -40.96
N SER A 56 -0.58 23.09 -40.95
CA SER A 56 -0.02 24.42 -40.69
C SER A 56 0.35 25.14 -41.99
N SER A 57 1.11 24.49 -42.87
CA SER A 57 1.61 25.12 -44.11
C SER A 57 2.17 24.10 -45.11
N LYS A 58 2.36 24.56 -46.34
CA LYS A 58 2.98 23.80 -47.44
C LYS A 58 4.46 23.56 -47.17
N LEU A 59 4.97 22.39 -47.54
CA LEU A 59 6.34 21.95 -47.29
C LEU A 59 7.30 22.31 -48.42
N ASP A 60 8.29 23.16 -48.12
CA ASP A 60 9.39 23.50 -49.02
C ASP A 60 10.71 22.84 -48.56
N LEU A 61 10.73 21.51 -48.56
CA LEU A 61 11.89 20.70 -48.15
C LEU A 61 13.13 20.95 -49.01
N TRP A 62 12.94 21.00 -50.33
CA TRP A 62 14.02 21.03 -51.31
C TRP A 62 13.78 22.11 -52.35
N ASP A 63 14.84 22.83 -52.71
CA ASP A 63 14.82 23.79 -53.82
C ASP A 63 14.94 23.02 -55.15
N PRO A 64 13.90 23.05 -56.02
CA PRO A 64 13.92 22.36 -57.30
C PRO A 64 15.07 22.79 -58.22
N ASN A 65 15.65 23.97 -58.01
CA ASN A 65 16.76 24.50 -58.82
C ASN A 65 18.14 24.01 -58.37
N THR A 66 18.22 23.31 -57.24
CA THR A 66 19.47 22.76 -56.70
C THR A 66 19.64 21.27 -57.04
N ARG A 67 20.84 20.74 -56.82
CA ARG A 67 21.16 19.33 -57.15
C ARG A 67 20.55 18.39 -56.10
N CYS A 68 19.76 17.40 -56.52
CA CYS A 68 19.06 16.50 -55.58
C CYS A 68 19.97 15.69 -54.65
N CYS A 69 21.19 15.34 -55.05
CA CYS A 69 22.15 14.69 -54.16
C CYS A 69 22.73 15.62 -53.08
N SER A 70 22.47 16.94 -53.18
CA SER A 70 22.82 17.93 -52.14
C SER A 70 21.61 18.34 -51.30
N TRP A 71 20.44 17.78 -51.54
CA TRP A 71 19.24 18.06 -50.77
C TRP A 71 19.36 17.52 -49.35
N LYS A 72 18.92 18.34 -48.37
CA LYS A 72 18.95 17.94 -46.96
C LYS A 72 18.14 16.66 -46.79
N GLY A 73 18.75 15.65 -46.17
CA GLY A 73 18.12 14.35 -45.95
C GLY A 73 18.23 13.38 -47.12
N VAL A 74 18.79 13.76 -48.28
CA VAL A 74 18.97 12.84 -49.43
C VAL A 74 20.43 12.39 -49.50
N THR A 75 20.66 11.09 -49.67
CA THR A 75 22.00 10.51 -49.89
C THR A 75 22.03 9.74 -51.20
N CYS A 76 23.04 10.02 -52.04
CA CYS A 76 23.26 9.31 -53.30
C CYS A 76 24.52 8.43 -53.26
N ASP A 77 24.56 7.38 -54.07
CA ASP A 77 25.79 6.66 -54.36
C ASP A 77 26.66 7.39 -55.41
N ALA A 78 27.84 6.83 -55.70
CA ALA A 78 28.79 7.40 -56.68
C ALA A 78 28.25 7.47 -58.13
N LEU A 79 27.14 6.78 -58.42
CA LEU A 79 26.47 6.76 -59.71
C LEU A 79 25.24 7.69 -59.76
N GLY A 80 24.90 8.35 -58.63
CA GLY A 80 23.74 9.23 -58.52
C GLY A 80 22.44 8.53 -58.12
N HIS A 81 22.44 7.26 -57.73
CA HIS A 81 21.21 6.64 -57.21
C HIS A 81 20.93 7.11 -55.78
N VAL A 82 19.70 7.49 -55.49
CA VAL A 82 19.21 7.80 -54.14
C VAL A 82 19.21 6.50 -53.31
N ILE A 83 20.12 6.43 -52.35
CA ILE A 83 20.31 5.29 -51.44
C ILE A 83 19.87 5.60 -49.99
N GLY A 84 19.64 6.86 -49.64
CA GLY A 84 19.21 7.25 -48.30
C GLY A 84 18.21 8.42 -48.30
N ILE A 85 17.18 8.31 -47.47
CA ILE A 85 16.24 9.39 -47.14
C ILE A 85 16.15 9.53 -45.62
N ASP A 86 16.40 10.73 -45.11
CA ASP A 86 16.18 11.13 -43.72
C ASP A 86 15.32 12.39 -43.64
N LEU A 87 14.06 12.19 -43.22
CA LEU A 87 13.08 13.24 -42.98
C LEU A 87 12.60 13.22 -41.52
N SER A 88 13.48 12.83 -40.59
CA SER A 88 13.10 12.68 -39.18
C SER A 88 12.96 14.00 -38.44
N TYR A 89 12.06 14.03 -37.44
CA TYR A 89 11.80 15.17 -36.54
C TYR A 89 11.53 16.50 -37.25
N GLN A 90 10.62 16.46 -38.22
CA GLN A 90 10.24 17.64 -39.00
C GLN A 90 8.75 17.99 -38.87
N ASN A 91 8.02 17.37 -37.92
CA ASN A 91 6.58 17.54 -37.74
C ASN A 91 5.81 17.33 -39.06
N LEU A 92 6.22 16.35 -39.85
CA LEU A 92 5.62 16.07 -41.16
C LEU A 92 4.35 15.22 -41.02
N SER A 93 3.40 15.46 -41.92
CA SER A 93 2.27 14.58 -42.16
C SER A 93 1.97 14.48 -43.66
N GLY A 94 0.95 13.73 -44.04
CA GLY A 94 0.59 13.47 -45.44
C GLY A 94 1.10 12.11 -45.94
N SER A 95 1.27 12.00 -47.26
CA SER A 95 1.52 10.71 -47.92
C SER A 95 2.96 10.55 -48.40
N PHE A 96 3.64 9.49 -47.95
CA PHE A 96 5.01 9.15 -48.33
C PHE A 96 5.13 8.04 -49.40
N HIS A 97 4.04 7.68 -50.07
CA HIS A 97 3.98 6.54 -51.02
C HIS A 97 5.00 6.59 -52.16
N SER A 98 5.37 7.78 -52.63
CA SER A 98 6.33 7.93 -53.75
C SER A 98 7.70 7.34 -53.43
N ILE A 99 8.08 7.23 -52.14
CA ILE A 99 9.36 6.63 -51.71
C ILE A 99 9.52 5.19 -52.23
N PHE A 100 8.42 4.44 -52.40
CA PHE A 100 8.47 3.06 -52.87
C PHE A 100 8.91 2.89 -54.33
N ASN A 101 9.07 3.98 -55.08
CA ASN A 101 9.65 3.98 -56.43
C ASN A 101 11.19 4.15 -56.43
N LEU A 102 11.80 4.41 -55.27
CA LEU A 102 13.26 4.54 -55.13
C LEU A 102 13.90 3.17 -54.86
N HIS A 103 13.98 2.32 -55.88
CA HIS A 103 14.38 0.91 -55.74
C HIS A 103 15.82 0.67 -55.23
N HIS A 104 16.68 1.69 -55.27
CA HIS A 104 18.06 1.65 -54.75
C HIS A 104 18.17 2.01 -53.27
N LEU A 105 17.05 2.36 -52.62
CA LEU A 105 17.05 2.83 -51.24
C LEU A 105 17.58 1.77 -50.28
N GLN A 106 18.56 2.16 -49.47
CA GLN A 106 19.21 1.35 -48.43
C GLN A 106 18.87 1.83 -47.03
N ARG A 107 18.58 3.13 -46.85
CA ARG A 107 18.25 3.73 -45.55
C ARG A 107 17.02 4.61 -45.68
N LEU A 108 16.03 4.39 -44.82
CA LEU A 108 14.83 5.21 -44.72
C LEU A 108 14.58 5.59 -43.26
N ASN A 109 14.59 6.88 -42.97
CA ASN A 109 14.30 7.43 -41.64
C ASN A 109 13.16 8.46 -41.74
N LEU A 110 12.00 8.09 -41.19
CA LEU A 110 10.81 8.94 -41.09
C LEU A 110 10.40 9.17 -39.63
N ALA A 111 11.31 8.95 -38.68
CA ALA A 111 11.00 8.98 -37.27
C ALA A 111 10.60 10.37 -36.77
N GLY A 112 9.80 10.45 -35.70
CA GLY A 112 9.52 11.71 -35.03
C GLY A 112 8.57 12.64 -35.80
N ASN A 113 7.65 12.08 -36.59
CA ASN A 113 6.68 12.85 -37.39
C ASN A 113 5.24 12.61 -36.92
N ASN A 114 4.24 13.17 -37.61
CA ASN A 114 2.82 13.18 -37.17
C ASN A 114 1.90 12.59 -38.25
N PHE A 115 2.24 11.39 -38.76
CA PHE A 115 1.52 10.80 -39.92
C PHE A 115 0.11 10.33 -39.59
N ASN A 116 -0.13 9.85 -38.36
CA ASN A 116 -1.43 9.37 -37.86
C ASN A 116 -2.20 8.50 -38.86
N THR A 117 -1.56 7.42 -39.30
CA THR A 117 -2.10 6.57 -40.37
C THR A 117 -1.62 5.13 -40.28
N THR A 118 -2.22 4.22 -41.05
CA THR A 118 -1.78 2.83 -41.12
C THR A 118 -0.62 2.65 -42.09
N LEU A 119 0.25 1.66 -41.82
CA LEU A 119 1.34 1.32 -42.73
C LEU A 119 0.84 0.60 -43.98
N PHE A 120 1.34 1.00 -45.15
CA PHE A 120 0.85 0.48 -46.44
C PHE A 120 1.20 -1.00 -46.65
N GLN A 121 0.19 -1.83 -46.94
CA GLN A 121 0.34 -3.30 -47.02
C GLN A 121 1.37 -3.79 -48.05
N TYR A 122 1.52 -3.10 -49.19
CA TYR A 122 2.27 -3.62 -50.35
C TYR A 122 3.47 -2.75 -50.79
N GLY A 123 3.75 -1.64 -50.11
CA GLY A 123 4.81 -0.70 -50.50
C GLY A 123 6.22 -1.23 -50.21
N PHE A 124 6.45 -1.67 -48.97
CA PHE A 124 7.79 -2.03 -48.48
C PHE A 124 8.45 -3.19 -49.25
N GLY A 125 7.68 -4.12 -49.82
CA GLY A 125 8.22 -5.21 -50.63
C GLY A 125 8.98 -4.75 -51.89
N LYS A 126 8.79 -3.49 -52.33
CA LYS A 126 9.47 -2.89 -53.49
C LYS A 126 10.87 -2.33 -53.18
N LEU A 127 11.31 -2.38 -51.92
CA LEU A 127 12.58 -1.83 -51.45
C LEU A 127 13.53 -2.93 -50.93
N PRO A 128 13.88 -3.97 -51.72
CA PRO A 128 14.62 -5.14 -51.24
C PRO A 128 16.06 -4.84 -50.78
N ASN A 129 16.59 -3.66 -51.14
CA ASN A 129 17.93 -3.20 -50.77
C ASN A 129 18.00 -2.51 -49.39
N LEU A 130 16.86 -2.35 -48.72
CA LEU A 130 16.80 -1.67 -47.44
C LEU A 130 17.59 -2.42 -46.36
N THR A 131 18.47 -1.68 -45.69
CA THR A 131 19.30 -2.15 -44.57
C THR A 131 18.92 -1.48 -43.26
N HIS A 132 18.41 -0.25 -43.30
CA HIS A 132 17.97 0.49 -42.11
C HIS A 132 16.59 1.07 -42.37
N LEU A 133 15.64 0.74 -41.49
CA LEU A 133 14.29 1.29 -41.52
C LEU A 133 13.94 1.84 -40.15
N ASN A 134 13.71 3.15 -40.07
CA ASN A 134 13.27 3.82 -38.85
C ASN A 134 11.95 4.55 -39.10
N LEU A 135 10.88 4.07 -38.46
CA LEU A 135 9.53 4.64 -38.49
C LEU A 135 9.03 4.99 -37.08
N SER A 136 9.92 5.06 -36.10
CA SER A 136 9.56 5.28 -34.69
C SER A 136 8.91 6.64 -34.43
N ALA A 137 8.07 6.71 -33.40
CA ALA A 137 7.47 7.95 -32.93
C ALA A 137 6.82 8.76 -34.05
N SER A 138 5.99 8.10 -34.86
CA SER A 138 5.38 8.70 -36.05
C SER A 138 3.86 8.54 -36.15
N CYS A 139 3.22 8.05 -35.08
CA CYS A 139 1.79 7.74 -34.99
C CYS A 139 1.30 6.75 -36.05
N PHE A 140 2.13 5.78 -36.39
CA PHE A 140 1.64 4.64 -37.16
C PHE A 140 0.84 3.72 -36.24
N HIS A 141 -0.27 3.21 -36.74
CA HIS A 141 -1.15 2.36 -35.97
C HIS A 141 -1.62 1.13 -36.75
N ASP A 142 -2.24 0.18 -36.04
CA ASP A 142 -2.79 -1.07 -36.58
C ASP A 142 -1.72 -2.11 -37.02
N GLN A 143 -2.11 -3.10 -37.81
CA GLN A 143 -1.28 -4.26 -38.15
C GLN A 143 -0.04 -3.88 -38.98
N ILE A 144 1.13 -4.31 -38.49
CA ILE A 144 2.39 -4.19 -39.25
C ILE A 144 2.29 -5.02 -40.55
N PRO A 145 2.57 -4.43 -41.72
CA PRO A 145 2.29 -5.05 -43.01
C PRO A 145 3.26 -6.17 -43.35
N VAL A 146 2.72 -7.20 -44.02
CA VAL A 146 3.50 -8.36 -44.50
C VAL A 146 4.63 -7.94 -45.46
N GLY A 147 4.53 -6.79 -46.12
CA GLY A 147 5.58 -6.27 -47.01
C GLY A 147 6.97 -6.14 -46.37
N ILE A 148 7.05 -5.86 -45.06
CA ILE A 148 8.32 -5.70 -44.34
C ILE A 148 9.07 -7.03 -44.19
N LEU A 149 8.37 -8.18 -44.20
CA LEU A 149 8.98 -9.52 -44.15
C LEU A 149 9.94 -9.81 -45.29
N TYR A 150 9.75 -9.16 -46.44
CA TYR A 150 10.58 -9.37 -47.63
C TYR A 150 11.93 -8.62 -47.55
N LEU A 151 12.10 -7.75 -46.56
CA LEU A 151 13.31 -6.95 -46.34
C LEU A 151 14.42 -7.75 -45.63
N THR A 152 14.85 -8.85 -46.24
CA THR A 152 15.81 -9.81 -45.67
C THR A 152 17.24 -9.25 -45.46
N ARG A 153 17.53 -8.07 -46.01
CA ARG A 153 18.80 -7.35 -45.87
C ARG A 153 18.82 -6.36 -44.69
N LEU A 154 17.73 -6.22 -43.94
CA LEU A 154 17.68 -5.34 -42.79
C LEU A 154 18.76 -5.70 -41.75
N VAL A 155 19.43 -4.65 -41.29
CA VAL A 155 20.42 -4.62 -40.22
C VAL A 155 19.83 -3.93 -39.00
N SER A 156 19.06 -2.86 -39.19
CA SER A 156 18.35 -2.15 -38.13
C SER A 156 16.89 -1.93 -38.51
N LEU A 157 15.98 -2.27 -37.61
CA LEU A 157 14.54 -2.04 -37.73
C LEU A 157 14.03 -1.39 -36.45
N ASN A 158 13.47 -0.19 -36.59
CA ASN A 158 12.87 0.56 -35.49
C ASN A 158 11.44 0.96 -35.83
N LEU A 159 10.49 0.43 -35.06
CA LEU A 159 9.05 0.71 -35.14
C LEU A 159 8.49 1.26 -33.82
N SER A 160 9.36 1.61 -32.86
CA SER A 160 9.00 1.92 -31.48
C SER A 160 8.16 3.19 -31.28
N TYR A 161 7.52 3.26 -30.11
CA TYR A 161 6.97 4.45 -29.48
C TYR A 161 6.01 5.23 -30.38
N GLN A 162 5.06 4.55 -31.03
CA GLN A 162 4.16 5.23 -31.95
C GLN A 162 3.29 6.29 -31.27
N ASP A 163 3.09 6.17 -29.96
CA ASP A 163 2.26 7.07 -29.18
C ASP A 163 3.02 8.36 -28.75
N ASP A 164 4.36 8.39 -28.83
CA ASP A 164 5.22 9.56 -28.48
C ASP A 164 4.81 10.85 -29.20
N CYS A 165 4.23 10.73 -30.39
CA CYS A 165 3.80 11.88 -31.15
C CYS A 165 2.59 12.61 -30.55
N TYR A 166 1.76 11.94 -29.74
CA TYR A 166 0.67 12.59 -28.99
C TYR A 166 1.24 13.41 -27.83
N TRP A 167 2.23 12.85 -27.12
CA TRP A 167 2.96 13.50 -26.04
C TRP A 167 3.71 14.75 -26.48
N ARG A 168 4.39 14.71 -27.65
CA ARG A 168 5.09 15.89 -28.20
C ARG A 168 4.18 17.07 -28.53
N ASN A 169 2.87 16.85 -28.63
CA ASN A 169 1.90 17.85 -29.03
C ASN A 169 0.93 18.22 -27.88
N ASP A 170 1.22 17.84 -26.63
CA ASP A 170 0.42 18.15 -25.43
C ASP A 170 -1.06 17.72 -25.57
N GLN A 171 -1.33 16.67 -26.35
CA GLN A 171 -2.66 16.07 -26.49
C GLN A 171 -2.73 14.78 -25.69
N SER A 172 -3.16 14.88 -24.43
CA SER A 172 -3.42 13.74 -23.55
C SER A 172 -4.72 13.03 -23.96
N PHE A 173 -4.69 12.20 -25.00
CA PHE A 173 -5.82 11.34 -25.32
C PHE A 173 -5.79 10.08 -24.45
N ALA A 174 -6.52 10.10 -23.35
CA ALA A 174 -6.93 8.90 -22.63
C ALA A 174 -8.20 8.32 -23.29
N SER A 175 -8.04 7.53 -24.37
CA SER A 175 -9.00 6.48 -24.76
C SER A 175 -8.49 5.68 -25.97
N PHE A 176 -8.21 4.39 -25.76
CA PHE A 176 -7.85 3.40 -26.78
C PHE A 176 -6.77 3.85 -27.78
N ASP A 177 -5.48 3.73 -27.42
CA ASP A 177 -4.44 3.94 -28.44
C ASP A 177 -4.51 2.81 -29.48
N PRO A 178 -4.73 3.12 -30.77
CA PRO A 178 -4.51 2.15 -31.82
C PRO A 178 -2.99 1.98 -31.92
N THR A 179 -2.40 1.06 -31.17
CA THR A 179 -0.97 0.79 -31.25
C THR A 179 -0.65 -0.06 -32.49
N LEU A 180 0.61 -0.02 -32.94
CA LEU A 180 1.08 -1.02 -33.91
C LEU A 180 0.97 -2.41 -33.29
N LYS A 181 0.51 -3.39 -34.07
CA LYS A 181 0.36 -4.77 -33.61
C LYS A 181 0.95 -5.80 -34.55
N LEU A 182 1.36 -6.94 -33.98
CA LEU A 182 1.75 -8.16 -34.68
C LEU A 182 0.82 -9.31 -34.30
N GLU A 183 -0.35 -9.35 -34.94
CA GLU A 183 -1.30 -10.47 -34.81
C GLU A 183 -1.29 -11.34 -36.07
N LYS A 184 -1.43 -10.74 -37.27
CA LYS A 184 -1.50 -11.42 -38.57
C LYS A 184 -0.79 -10.60 -39.68
N PRO A 185 0.49 -10.88 -40.00
CA PRO A 185 1.34 -11.91 -39.42
C PRO A 185 1.73 -11.62 -37.96
N ASN A 186 1.92 -12.69 -37.19
CA ASN A 186 2.41 -12.62 -35.81
C ASN A 186 3.94 -12.39 -35.74
N PHE A 187 4.45 -12.12 -34.54
CA PHE A 187 5.87 -11.83 -34.29
C PHE A 187 6.81 -12.93 -34.84
N LYS A 188 6.51 -14.21 -34.57
CA LYS A 188 7.31 -15.33 -35.07
C LYS A 188 7.43 -15.37 -36.58
N THR A 189 6.32 -15.13 -37.26
CA THR A 189 6.31 -15.07 -38.72
C THR A 189 7.12 -13.87 -39.17
N PHE A 190 6.87 -12.70 -38.57
CA PHE A 190 7.48 -11.40 -38.89
C PHE A 190 9.02 -11.43 -38.92
N ILE A 191 9.67 -12.05 -37.93
CA ILE A 191 11.14 -12.05 -37.84
C ILE A 191 11.81 -13.24 -38.53
N LYS A 192 11.05 -14.22 -39.02
CA LYS A 192 11.54 -15.53 -39.49
C LYS A 192 12.70 -15.47 -40.48
N ASN A 193 12.71 -14.49 -41.39
CA ASN A 193 13.67 -14.37 -42.47
C ASN A 193 14.70 -13.24 -42.28
N MET A 194 14.69 -12.52 -41.15
CA MET A 194 15.53 -11.34 -40.90
C MET A 194 16.90 -11.70 -40.30
N ARG A 195 17.60 -12.70 -40.85
CA ARG A 195 18.86 -13.25 -40.29
C ARG A 195 20.03 -12.26 -40.22
N SER A 196 19.96 -11.16 -40.98
CA SER A 196 20.98 -10.10 -41.01
C SER A 196 20.78 -9.04 -39.92
N LEU A 197 19.63 -9.07 -39.23
CA LEU A 197 19.25 -8.05 -38.27
C LEU A 197 20.19 -8.06 -37.06
N ARG A 198 20.65 -6.86 -36.68
CA ARG A 198 21.52 -6.58 -35.54
C ARG A 198 20.81 -5.74 -34.49
N GLU A 199 19.87 -4.91 -34.91
CA GLU A 199 19.13 -4.02 -34.02
C GLU A 199 17.64 -4.16 -34.30
N LEU A 200 16.87 -4.44 -33.24
CA LEU A 200 15.42 -4.53 -33.29
C LEU A 200 14.83 -3.70 -32.14
N TYR A 201 14.04 -2.69 -32.50
CA TYR A 201 13.32 -1.84 -31.57
C TYR A 201 11.82 -1.91 -31.89
N LEU A 202 11.04 -2.40 -30.94
CA LEU A 202 9.60 -2.62 -31.03
C LEU A 202 8.85 -2.06 -29.81
N ASP A 203 9.44 -1.13 -29.08
CA ASP A 203 8.86 -0.61 -27.84
C ASP A 203 7.45 -0.03 -28.08
N GLY A 204 6.47 -0.40 -27.26
CA GLY A 204 5.06 -0.05 -27.42
C GLY A 204 4.31 -0.82 -28.52
N VAL A 205 4.95 -1.73 -29.26
CA VAL A 205 4.27 -2.56 -30.27
C VAL A 205 3.59 -3.75 -29.59
N ASN A 206 2.28 -3.91 -29.78
CA ASN A 206 1.51 -5.00 -29.21
C ASN A 206 1.83 -6.34 -29.90
N ILE A 207 2.44 -7.26 -29.16
CA ILE A 207 2.75 -8.62 -29.60
C ILE A 207 2.16 -9.70 -28.68
N SER A 208 1.18 -9.32 -27.86
CA SER A 208 0.55 -10.14 -26.82
C SER A 208 0.09 -11.54 -27.30
N SER A 209 -0.30 -11.66 -28.57
CA SER A 209 -0.76 -12.92 -29.20
C SER A 209 0.26 -14.08 -29.17
N GLN A 210 1.56 -13.79 -29.00
CA GLN A 210 2.63 -14.79 -28.83
C GLN A 210 3.59 -14.45 -27.69
N SER A 211 3.06 -13.79 -26.66
CA SER A 211 3.83 -13.20 -25.56
C SER A 211 4.66 -14.17 -24.73
N SER A 212 4.41 -15.48 -24.77
CA SER A 212 5.14 -16.50 -24.00
C SER A 212 6.27 -17.20 -24.77
N GLU A 213 6.24 -17.20 -26.11
CA GLU A 213 7.23 -17.87 -26.98
C GLU A 213 8.28 -16.89 -27.57
N TRP A 214 8.18 -15.60 -27.24
CA TRP A 214 8.96 -14.55 -27.90
C TRP A 214 10.47 -14.78 -27.82
N CYS A 215 11.02 -15.15 -26.66
CA CYS A 215 12.46 -15.14 -26.47
C CYS A 215 13.16 -16.36 -27.09
N GLU A 216 12.51 -17.53 -27.12
CA GLU A 216 12.98 -18.68 -27.91
C GLU A 216 12.92 -18.36 -29.41
N THR A 217 11.81 -17.76 -29.86
CA THR A 217 11.61 -17.38 -31.26
C THR A 217 12.65 -16.37 -31.75
N THR A 218 12.94 -15.34 -30.95
CA THR A 218 13.98 -14.33 -31.21
C THR A 218 15.35 -14.97 -31.30
N SER A 219 15.70 -15.80 -30.32
CA SER A 219 17.01 -16.45 -30.24
C SER A 219 17.29 -17.36 -31.43
N LEU A 220 16.27 -18.08 -31.93
CA LEU A 220 16.38 -18.96 -33.09
C LEU A 220 16.43 -18.19 -34.43
N SER A 221 15.68 -17.09 -34.55
CA SER A 221 15.50 -16.40 -35.82
C SER A 221 16.56 -15.32 -36.08
N LEU A 222 17.11 -14.70 -35.03
CA LEU A 222 17.98 -13.52 -35.11
C LEU A 222 19.37 -13.75 -34.47
N PRO A 223 20.21 -14.64 -35.03
CA PRO A 223 21.46 -15.07 -34.39
C PRO A 223 22.56 -13.99 -34.33
N LYS A 224 22.41 -12.89 -35.09
CA LYS A 224 23.37 -11.76 -35.15
C LYS A 224 22.91 -10.55 -34.32
N LEU A 225 21.82 -10.69 -33.57
CA LEU A 225 21.22 -9.60 -32.84
C LEU A 225 22.18 -9.08 -31.76
N SER A 226 22.33 -7.76 -31.72
CA SER A 226 23.16 -7.04 -30.76
C SER A 226 22.34 -6.10 -29.87
N VAL A 227 21.26 -5.53 -30.40
CA VAL A 227 20.32 -4.72 -29.63
C VAL A 227 18.92 -5.30 -29.78
N LEU A 228 18.26 -5.52 -28.64
CA LEU A 228 16.86 -5.90 -28.55
C LEU A 228 16.16 -4.97 -27.57
N SER A 229 15.17 -4.22 -28.06
CA SER A 229 14.30 -3.36 -27.26
C SER A 229 12.84 -3.72 -27.55
N MET A 230 12.12 -4.17 -26.52
CA MET A 230 10.73 -4.61 -26.60
C MET A 230 9.96 -4.18 -25.34
N SER A 231 10.17 -2.94 -24.91
CA SER A 231 9.46 -2.39 -23.76
C SER A 231 7.96 -2.23 -24.03
N GLY A 232 7.10 -2.50 -23.04
CA GLY A 232 5.64 -2.27 -23.17
C GLY A 232 4.97 -3.10 -24.29
N CYS A 233 5.49 -4.28 -24.60
CA CYS A 233 5.05 -5.10 -25.72
C CYS A 233 3.92 -6.11 -25.36
N GLY A 234 3.55 -6.18 -24.08
CA GLY A 234 2.62 -7.19 -23.56
C GLY A 234 3.24 -8.59 -23.49
N LEU A 235 4.56 -8.67 -23.26
CA LEU A 235 5.28 -9.94 -23.05
C LEU A 235 4.90 -10.56 -21.70
N THR A 236 4.74 -11.88 -21.64
CA THR A 236 4.34 -12.61 -20.43
C THR A 236 5.17 -13.88 -20.26
N GLY A 237 5.18 -14.44 -19.05
CA GLY A 237 5.89 -15.69 -18.74
C GLY A 237 7.30 -15.49 -18.17
N PRO A 238 8.06 -16.58 -17.96
CA PRO A 238 9.37 -16.51 -17.32
C PRO A 238 10.45 -15.96 -18.27
N PHE A 239 11.47 -15.32 -17.72
CA PHE A 239 12.64 -14.91 -18.49
C PHE A 239 13.38 -16.17 -18.99
N CYS A 240 13.40 -16.42 -20.30
CA CYS A 240 14.00 -17.66 -20.83
C CYS A 240 15.53 -17.60 -21.01
N SER A 241 16.18 -18.72 -20.70
CA SER A 241 17.64 -18.86 -20.82
C SER A 241 18.15 -18.92 -22.27
N SER A 242 17.26 -19.04 -23.27
CA SER A 242 17.64 -19.13 -24.69
C SER A 242 18.30 -17.85 -25.22
N LEU A 243 18.00 -16.68 -24.64
CA LEU A 243 18.67 -15.41 -24.97
C LEU A 243 20.19 -15.48 -24.73
N LEU A 244 20.66 -16.36 -23.85
CA LEU A 244 22.09 -16.61 -23.64
C LEU A 244 22.80 -17.16 -24.89
N ASN A 245 22.06 -17.68 -25.87
CA ASN A 245 22.62 -18.13 -27.15
C ASN A 245 22.94 -16.98 -28.11
N LEU A 246 22.43 -15.77 -27.86
CA LEU A 246 22.70 -14.59 -28.67
C LEU A 246 24.08 -14.02 -28.33
N ARG A 247 25.12 -14.60 -28.95
CA ARG A 247 26.54 -14.28 -28.70
C ARG A 247 26.96 -12.84 -29.00
N TYR A 248 26.09 -12.03 -29.60
CA TYR A 248 26.36 -10.63 -29.93
C TYR A 248 25.49 -9.64 -29.15
N LEU A 249 24.57 -10.13 -28.30
CA LEU A 249 23.61 -9.30 -27.57
C LEU A 249 24.34 -8.42 -26.56
N SER A 250 24.37 -7.12 -26.83
CA SER A 250 25.04 -6.10 -26.04
C SER A 250 24.07 -5.21 -25.28
N LYS A 251 22.86 -4.99 -25.81
CA LYS A 251 21.82 -4.21 -25.13
C LYS A 251 20.50 -4.96 -25.13
N LEU A 252 19.92 -5.08 -23.95
CA LEU A 252 18.61 -5.67 -23.74
C LEU A 252 17.74 -4.70 -22.94
N ASN A 253 16.59 -4.35 -23.49
CA ASN A 253 15.55 -3.57 -22.83
C ASN A 253 14.21 -4.29 -22.96
N LEU A 254 13.61 -4.64 -21.82
CA LEU A 254 12.30 -5.30 -21.74
C LEU A 254 11.36 -4.59 -20.74
N ASP A 255 11.59 -3.32 -20.47
CA ASP A 255 10.85 -2.54 -19.46
C ASP A 255 9.32 -2.65 -19.65
N SER A 256 8.54 -2.54 -18.56
CA SER A 256 7.07 -2.56 -18.57
C SER A 256 6.48 -3.81 -19.22
N ASN A 257 7.02 -4.98 -18.89
CA ASN A 257 6.47 -6.28 -19.30
C ASN A 257 6.43 -7.25 -18.11
N PRO A 258 5.31 -7.91 -17.79
CA PRO A 258 5.16 -8.80 -16.62
C PRO A 258 5.94 -10.14 -16.76
N ILE A 259 7.26 -10.08 -16.64
CA ILE A 259 8.20 -11.18 -16.77
C ILE A 259 8.52 -11.72 -15.36
N SER A 260 7.68 -12.61 -14.84
CA SER A 260 7.64 -13.13 -13.45
C SER A 260 8.96 -13.33 -12.64
N TYR A 261 10.03 -13.94 -13.20
CA TYR A 261 11.31 -14.17 -12.47
C TYR A 261 12.52 -14.39 -13.40
N LEU A 262 13.74 -14.15 -12.88
CA LEU A 262 15.04 -14.37 -13.54
C LEU A 262 15.67 -15.74 -13.16
N PRO A 263 16.10 -16.56 -14.14
CA PRO A 263 16.74 -17.85 -13.84
C PRO A 263 18.12 -17.72 -13.15
N PRO A 264 18.44 -18.55 -12.14
CA PRO A 264 19.72 -18.49 -11.42
C PRO A 264 20.98 -18.78 -12.27
N LYS A 265 20.83 -19.39 -13.46
CA LYS A 265 21.96 -19.81 -14.32
C LYS A 265 22.43 -18.72 -15.30
N PHE A 266 21.96 -17.49 -15.16
CA PHE A 266 22.29 -16.39 -16.08
C PHE A 266 23.76 -15.90 -15.99
N SER A 267 24.51 -16.33 -14.97
CA SER A 267 25.89 -15.88 -14.68
C SER A 267 27.04 -16.65 -15.36
N LYS A 268 26.77 -17.66 -16.20
CA LYS A 268 27.81 -18.61 -16.67
C LYS A 268 28.44 -18.35 -18.06
N ILE A 269 28.26 -17.18 -18.66
CA ILE A 269 28.91 -16.87 -19.93
C ILE A 269 29.55 -15.48 -19.81
N SER A 270 30.75 -15.33 -20.36
CA SER A 270 31.40 -14.03 -20.65
C SER A 270 30.50 -13.22 -21.59
N SER A 271 29.43 -12.67 -21.02
CA SER A 271 28.37 -12.02 -21.77
C SER A 271 28.91 -10.72 -22.37
N PRO A 272 28.65 -10.42 -23.66
CA PRO A 272 28.98 -9.13 -24.25
C PRO A 272 28.01 -8.02 -23.82
N LEU A 273 27.13 -8.29 -22.84
CA LEU A 273 26.13 -7.34 -22.37
C LEU A 273 26.80 -6.11 -21.75
N VAL A 274 26.33 -4.96 -22.21
CA VAL A 274 26.74 -3.61 -21.83
C VAL A 274 25.60 -2.89 -21.13
N SER A 275 24.35 -3.16 -21.52
CA SER A 275 23.15 -2.56 -20.94
C SER A 275 22.07 -3.61 -20.71
N LEU A 276 21.54 -3.64 -19.49
CA LEU A 276 20.37 -4.42 -19.10
C LEU A 276 19.32 -3.47 -18.51
N ARG A 277 18.13 -3.43 -19.10
CA ARG A 277 16.96 -2.73 -18.56
C ARG A 277 15.78 -3.68 -18.42
N LEU A 278 15.26 -3.79 -17.20
CA LEU A 278 14.12 -4.63 -16.80
C LEU A 278 13.22 -3.88 -15.81
N VAL A 279 12.96 -2.60 -16.09
CA VAL A 279 12.14 -1.72 -15.24
C VAL A 279 10.69 -2.17 -15.26
N ASP A 280 10.00 -2.18 -14.13
CA ASP A 280 8.57 -2.51 -14.04
C ASP A 280 8.21 -3.84 -14.75
N CYS A 281 8.97 -4.88 -14.42
CA CYS A 281 8.81 -6.20 -15.03
C CYS A 281 8.04 -7.19 -14.14
N ASN A 282 7.53 -6.77 -12.98
CA ASN A 282 6.97 -7.63 -11.93
C ASN A 282 7.93 -8.79 -11.55
N LEU A 283 9.24 -8.52 -11.59
CA LEU A 283 10.27 -9.48 -11.22
C LEU A 283 10.20 -9.81 -9.74
N SER A 284 10.39 -11.10 -9.43
CA SER A 284 10.39 -11.61 -8.06
C SER A 284 11.58 -12.55 -7.82
N GLY A 285 11.92 -12.77 -6.55
CA GLY A 285 13.00 -13.66 -6.15
C GLY A 285 14.33 -12.94 -5.94
N HIS A 286 15.46 -13.62 -6.07
CA HIS A 286 16.79 -13.02 -5.86
C HIS A 286 17.47 -12.65 -7.18
N PHE A 287 17.96 -11.43 -7.29
CA PHE A 287 18.74 -10.98 -8.45
C PHE A 287 20.16 -11.60 -8.44
N PRO A 288 20.66 -12.16 -9.56
CA PRO A 288 22.01 -12.74 -9.62
C PRO A 288 23.10 -11.66 -9.51
N ALA A 289 23.87 -11.68 -8.42
CA ALA A 289 24.88 -10.66 -8.13
C ALA A 289 26.02 -10.61 -9.16
N GLU A 290 26.22 -11.66 -9.95
CA GLU A 290 27.27 -11.72 -10.97
C GLU A 290 27.06 -10.71 -12.11
N PHE A 291 25.83 -10.25 -12.34
CA PHE A 291 25.58 -9.19 -13.33
C PHE A 291 26.32 -7.89 -12.99
N PHE A 292 26.42 -7.55 -11.71
CA PHE A 292 27.16 -6.37 -11.22
C PHE A 292 28.67 -6.45 -11.51
N LEU A 293 29.17 -7.67 -11.73
CA LEU A 293 30.60 -7.97 -11.89
C LEU A 293 31.00 -8.21 -13.36
N LEU A 294 30.05 -8.09 -14.31
CA LEU A 294 30.34 -8.32 -15.72
C LEU A 294 31.29 -7.23 -16.26
N PRO A 295 32.38 -7.61 -16.97
CA PRO A 295 33.51 -6.71 -17.26
C PRO A 295 33.22 -5.64 -18.31
N LYS A 296 32.08 -5.71 -19.00
CA LYS A 296 31.65 -4.73 -20.01
C LYS A 296 30.35 -4.01 -19.62
N MET A 297 29.79 -4.34 -18.45
CA MET A 297 28.52 -3.79 -18.04
C MET A 297 28.67 -2.31 -17.73
N GLN A 298 27.87 -1.48 -18.39
CA GLN A 298 27.83 -0.04 -18.19
C GLN A 298 26.50 0.38 -17.55
N ARG A 299 25.39 -0.28 -17.88
CA ARG A 299 24.07 0.06 -17.34
C ARG A 299 23.35 -1.18 -16.81
N ILE A 300 22.93 -1.11 -15.56
CA ILE A 300 21.94 -2.01 -14.97
C ILE A 300 20.81 -1.14 -14.44
N ASP A 301 19.61 -1.39 -14.93
CA ASP A 301 18.40 -0.70 -14.52
C ASP A 301 17.31 -1.75 -14.33
N ILE A 302 16.99 -2.04 -13.08
CA ILE A 302 16.00 -3.07 -12.71
C ILE A 302 14.96 -2.49 -11.75
N SER A 303 14.75 -1.17 -11.82
CA SER A 303 13.84 -0.46 -10.93
C SER A 303 12.40 -0.96 -11.03
N ASP A 304 11.58 -0.58 -10.05
CA ASP A 304 10.15 -0.84 -10.04
C ASP A 304 9.79 -2.33 -10.03
N ASN A 305 10.61 -3.12 -9.33
CA ASN A 305 10.38 -4.53 -9.10
C ASN A 305 10.31 -4.81 -7.60
N SER A 306 9.21 -4.41 -6.96
CA SER A 306 9.01 -4.43 -5.49
C SER A 306 9.15 -5.81 -4.83
N ARG A 307 9.07 -6.90 -5.60
CA ARG A 307 9.24 -8.29 -5.12
C ARG A 307 10.65 -8.85 -5.37
N LEU A 308 11.53 -8.10 -6.01
CA LEU A 308 12.89 -8.50 -6.33
C LEU A 308 13.83 -8.16 -5.17
N MET A 309 14.52 -9.18 -4.66
CA MET A 309 15.43 -9.09 -3.53
C MET A 309 16.88 -9.25 -4.02
N GLY A 310 17.85 -8.78 -3.24
CA GLY A 310 19.27 -8.93 -3.57
C GLY A 310 20.19 -8.21 -2.58
N GLN A 311 21.49 -8.36 -2.81
CA GLN A 311 22.54 -7.63 -2.08
C GLN A 311 23.63 -7.21 -3.07
N LEU A 312 24.26 -6.06 -2.83
CA LEU A 312 25.37 -5.57 -3.66
C LEU A 312 26.68 -6.30 -3.29
N PRO A 313 27.46 -6.78 -4.28
CA PRO A 313 28.78 -7.37 -4.03
C PRO A 313 29.86 -6.29 -3.89
N GLU A 314 31.04 -6.66 -3.39
CA GLU A 314 32.22 -5.79 -3.53
C GLU A 314 32.61 -5.66 -5.01
N PHE A 315 32.82 -4.43 -5.47
CA PHE A 315 33.14 -4.12 -6.85
C PHE A 315 34.66 -4.11 -7.10
N PRO A 316 35.13 -4.65 -8.23
CA PRO A 316 36.53 -4.53 -8.62
C PRO A 316 36.85 -3.11 -9.13
N ILE A 317 38.09 -2.65 -8.92
CA ILE A 317 38.53 -1.28 -9.26
C ILE A 317 38.37 -0.95 -10.75
N ASN A 318 38.45 -1.96 -11.63
CA ASN A 318 38.32 -1.82 -13.08
C ASN A 318 36.89 -2.08 -13.60
N ASN A 319 35.88 -2.00 -12.73
CA ASN A 319 34.48 -2.13 -13.14
C ASN A 319 34.07 -0.98 -14.09
N THR A 320 33.25 -1.29 -15.08
CA THR A 320 32.85 -0.37 -16.16
C THR A 320 31.49 0.31 -15.94
N LEU A 321 30.81 0.04 -14.83
CA LEU A 321 29.47 0.58 -14.55
C LEU A 321 29.45 2.11 -14.58
N GLU A 322 28.50 2.63 -15.34
CA GLU A 322 28.19 4.05 -15.50
C GLU A 322 26.85 4.39 -14.84
N VAL A 323 25.86 3.50 -14.97
CA VAL A 323 24.53 3.67 -14.37
C VAL A 323 24.12 2.39 -13.65
N LEU A 324 23.75 2.54 -12.37
CA LEU A 324 23.15 1.49 -11.57
C LEU A 324 21.87 2.05 -10.92
N SER A 325 20.72 1.57 -11.38
CA SER A 325 19.42 1.85 -10.75
C SER A 325 18.79 0.56 -10.23
N LEU A 326 18.51 0.55 -8.92
CA LEU A 326 17.80 -0.48 -8.19
C LEU A 326 16.52 0.06 -7.52
N GLN A 327 16.06 1.25 -7.93
CA GLN A 327 14.95 1.97 -7.31
C GLN A 327 13.70 1.09 -7.11
N TYR A 328 13.01 1.23 -5.97
CA TYR A 328 11.75 0.54 -5.69
C TYR A 328 11.86 -0.98 -5.87
N THR A 329 12.88 -1.55 -5.24
CA THR A 329 13.07 -2.99 -5.11
C THR A 329 13.25 -3.37 -3.64
N ASN A 330 13.40 -4.67 -3.36
CA ASN A 330 13.54 -5.19 -2.00
C ASN A 330 14.99 -5.58 -1.70
N PHE A 331 15.98 -4.90 -2.33
CA PHE A 331 17.41 -5.13 -2.03
C PHE A 331 17.72 -4.73 -0.58
N SER A 332 18.71 -5.38 0.02
CA SER A 332 19.06 -5.21 1.43
C SER A 332 20.56 -5.32 1.69
N GLY A 333 20.96 -5.11 2.94
CA GLY A 333 22.36 -5.17 3.38
C GLY A 333 23.05 -3.81 3.31
N SER A 334 24.36 -3.79 3.55
CA SER A 334 25.15 -2.55 3.52
C SER A 334 25.60 -2.20 2.11
N ILE A 335 25.68 -0.90 1.79
CA ILE A 335 26.30 -0.44 0.55
C ILE A 335 27.83 -0.65 0.65
N PRO A 336 28.45 -1.44 -0.25
CA PRO A 336 29.87 -1.78 -0.18
C PRO A 336 30.75 -0.57 -0.45
N ALA A 337 31.85 -0.42 0.30
CA ALA A 337 32.73 0.75 0.19
C ALA A 337 33.43 0.87 -1.18
N SER A 338 33.61 -0.26 -1.88
CA SER A 338 34.19 -0.26 -3.23
C SER A 338 33.36 0.50 -4.27
N ILE A 339 32.06 0.71 -4.04
CA ILE A 339 31.21 1.50 -4.95
C ILE A 339 31.69 2.95 -5.07
N ALA A 340 32.32 3.48 -4.01
CA ALA A 340 32.84 4.85 -3.97
C ALA A 340 34.13 5.04 -4.79
N ASN A 341 34.64 3.98 -5.42
CA ASN A 341 35.83 3.98 -6.26
C ASN A 341 35.55 3.64 -7.74
N LEU A 342 34.27 3.65 -8.15
CA LEU A 342 33.88 3.35 -9.53
C LEU A 342 34.08 4.58 -10.43
N SER A 343 35.22 4.63 -11.12
CA SER A 343 35.64 5.82 -11.86
C SER A 343 34.71 6.24 -13.01
N ASN A 344 33.94 5.29 -13.56
CA ASN A 344 33.01 5.54 -14.66
C ASN A 344 31.59 5.84 -14.19
N LEU A 345 31.30 5.70 -12.89
CA LEU A 345 29.95 5.87 -12.35
C LEU A 345 29.48 7.31 -12.53
N VAL A 346 28.34 7.46 -13.19
CA VAL A 346 27.65 8.73 -13.48
C VAL A 346 26.38 8.84 -12.65
N GLU A 347 25.66 7.74 -12.51
CA GLU A 347 24.36 7.68 -11.84
C GLU A 347 24.29 6.45 -10.93
N LEU A 348 23.95 6.69 -9.67
CA LEU A 348 23.68 5.67 -8.69
C LEU A 348 22.34 5.97 -8.02
N ASP A 349 21.34 5.17 -8.35
CA ASP A 349 20.02 5.21 -7.75
C ASP A 349 19.75 3.92 -6.99
N LEU A 350 19.79 4.00 -5.68
CA LEU A 350 19.48 2.91 -4.76
C LEU A 350 18.24 3.23 -3.93
N SER A 351 17.44 4.20 -4.37
CA SER A 351 16.30 4.72 -3.61
C SER A 351 15.22 3.66 -3.38
N ASP A 352 14.43 3.83 -2.32
CA ASP A 352 13.28 2.97 -2.00
C ASP A 352 13.63 1.48 -1.97
N ASN A 353 14.49 1.13 -1.00
CA ASN A 353 15.05 -0.20 -0.77
C ASN A 353 15.25 -0.45 0.74
N ASN A 354 15.77 -1.63 1.11
CA ASN A 354 16.10 -1.96 2.50
C ASN A 354 17.61 -1.88 2.81
N PHE A 355 18.38 -1.03 2.12
CA PHE A 355 19.81 -0.87 2.43
C PHE A 355 20.01 -0.28 3.83
N ASN A 356 21.01 -0.77 4.55
CA ASN A 356 21.34 -0.34 5.92
C ASN A 356 22.83 0.00 6.08
N GLY A 357 23.26 0.36 7.29
CA GLY A 357 24.64 0.79 7.56
C GLY A 357 24.92 2.23 7.10
N SER A 358 26.19 2.60 6.98
CA SER A 358 26.62 3.98 6.67
C SER A 358 26.84 4.23 5.17
N ILE A 359 26.64 5.47 4.72
CA ILE A 359 26.99 5.90 3.36
C ILE A 359 28.51 5.76 3.14
N PRO A 360 28.97 5.10 2.06
CA PRO A 360 30.39 5.07 1.68
C PRO A 360 30.97 6.48 1.46
N PRO A 361 32.25 6.72 1.78
CA PRO A 361 32.86 8.02 1.58
C PRO A 361 33.17 8.26 0.09
N PHE A 362 32.19 8.81 -0.63
CA PHE A 362 32.40 9.21 -2.02
C PHE A 362 33.40 10.37 -2.10
N HIS A 363 34.47 10.18 -2.86
CA HIS A 363 35.51 11.17 -3.07
C HIS A 363 35.65 11.48 -4.56
N ARG A 364 36.00 12.73 -4.88
CA ARG A 364 36.20 13.17 -6.27
C ARG A 364 37.24 12.35 -7.03
N SER A 365 38.24 11.81 -6.34
CA SER A 365 39.25 10.93 -6.96
C SER A 365 38.75 9.52 -7.27
N GLY A 366 37.72 9.03 -6.55
CA GLY A 366 37.15 7.70 -6.74
C GLY A 366 36.00 7.69 -7.75
N VAL A 367 35.14 8.72 -7.73
CA VAL A 367 33.96 8.86 -8.59
C VAL A 367 33.95 10.22 -9.31
N PRO A 368 34.90 10.48 -10.23
CA PRO A 368 35.09 11.81 -10.84
C PRO A 368 33.97 12.24 -11.78
N ASN A 369 33.08 11.33 -12.19
CA ASN A 369 32.00 11.58 -13.14
C ASN A 369 30.59 11.51 -12.51
N LEU A 370 30.49 11.26 -11.20
CA LEU A 370 29.20 11.07 -10.53
C LEU A 370 28.40 12.37 -10.58
N ALA A 371 27.27 12.33 -11.27
CA ALA A 371 26.37 13.44 -11.51
C ALA A 371 25.03 13.28 -10.75
N SER A 372 24.58 12.04 -10.55
CA SER A 372 23.35 11.75 -9.81
C SER A 372 23.61 10.71 -8.71
N LEU A 373 23.23 11.05 -7.49
CA LEU A 373 23.26 10.13 -6.35
C LEU A 373 21.92 10.19 -5.62
N ASP A 374 21.16 9.10 -5.70
CA ASP A 374 19.93 8.91 -4.94
C ASP A 374 20.07 7.70 -4.01
N LEU A 375 20.05 7.98 -2.71
CA LEU A 375 20.08 6.99 -1.64
C LEU A 375 18.85 7.11 -0.73
N SER A 376 17.82 7.82 -1.18
CA SER A 376 16.64 8.13 -0.37
C SER A 376 15.81 6.89 -0.05
N TRP A 377 14.89 6.98 0.93
CA TRP A 377 13.96 5.89 1.28
C TRP A 377 14.66 4.54 1.55
N ASN A 378 15.59 4.56 2.51
CA ASN A 378 16.33 3.37 2.94
C ASN A 378 16.47 3.34 4.47
N HIS A 379 17.18 2.35 4.99
CA HIS A 379 17.52 2.24 6.41
C HIS A 379 18.98 2.66 6.70
N LEU A 380 19.56 3.57 5.90
CA LEU A 380 20.93 4.04 6.10
C LEU A 380 21.02 4.84 7.40
N SER A 381 22.14 4.72 8.10
CA SER A 381 22.36 5.28 9.44
C SER A 381 23.80 5.80 9.60
N GLY A 382 24.10 6.38 10.76
CA GLY A 382 25.39 7.04 11.01
C GLY A 382 25.46 8.46 10.44
N SER A 383 26.68 8.97 10.24
CA SER A 383 26.93 10.33 9.75
C SER A 383 27.07 10.38 8.22
N ILE A 384 26.57 11.45 7.61
CA ILE A 384 26.77 11.71 6.17
C ILE A 384 28.24 12.15 5.93
N PRO A 385 29.02 11.46 5.09
CA PRO A 385 30.43 11.79 4.85
C PRO A 385 30.63 13.19 4.27
N SER A 386 31.53 13.98 4.86
CA SER A 386 31.81 15.35 4.40
C SER A 386 32.39 15.42 2.99
N SER A 387 33.03 14.35 2.53
CA SER A 387 33.57 14.23 1.17
C SER A 387 32.49 14.31 0.09
N LEU A 388 31.26 13.90 0.39
CA LEU A 388 30.13 13.96 -0.54
C LEU A 388 29.85 15.39 -1.00
N PHE A 389 29.95 16.36 -0.09
CA PHE A 389 29.70 17.77 -0.36
C PHE A 389 30.82 18.46 -1.15
N THR A 390 31.90 17.74 -1.46
CA THR A 390 33.02 18.25 -2.29
C THR A 390 32.91 17.85 -3.76
N LEU A 391 31.89 17.07 -4.12
CA LEU A 391 31.67 16.55 -5.47
C LEU A 391 31.00 17.60 -6.37
N SER A 392 31.79 18.51 -6.92
CA SER A 392 31.30 19.58 -7.81
C SER A 392 30.60 19.10 -9.10
N THR A 393 30.69 17.81 -9.42
CA THR A 393 30.02 17.18 -10.57
C THR A 393 28.55 16.84 -10.31
N LEU A 394 28.14 16.73 -9.04
CA LEU A 394 26.77 16.39 -8.68
C LEU A 394 25.80 17.46 -9.19
N GLN A 395 24.77 16.99 -9.89
CA GLN A 395 23.59 17.71 -10.34
C GLN A 395 22.38 17.33 -9.49
N THR A 396 22.27 16.06 -9.12
CA THR A 396 21.21 15.53 -8.25
C THR A 396 21.81 14.91 -7.01
N LEU A 397 21.29 15.30 -5.85
CA LEU A 397 21.59 14.67 -4.57
C LEU A 397 20.30 14.45 -3.77
N SER A 398 19.96 13.20 -3.54
CA SER A 398 18.82 12.80 -2.71
C SER A 398 19.29 11.86 -1.60
N LEU A 399 19.06 12.26 -0.35
CA LEU A 399 19.43 11.49 0.84
C LEU A 399 18.23 11.23 1.76
N GLY A 400 17.06 11.75 1.41
CA GLY A 400 15.91 11.83 2.30
C GLY A 400 15.40 10.47 2.79
N TYR A 401 14.55 10.47 3.83
CA TYR A 401 13.90 9.26 4.36
C TYR A 401 14.88 8.12 4.71
N ASN A 402 15.88 8.45 5.52
CA ASN A 402 16.85 7.51 6.10
C ASN A 402 16.91 7.66 7.64
N SER A 403 17.70 6.81 8.31
CA SER A 403 17.88 6.77 9.77
C SER A 403 19.18 7.42 10.25
N PHE A 404 19.58 8.56 9.67
CA PHE A 404 20.82 9.25 10.06
C PHE A 404 20.75 9.78 11.49
N SER A 405 21.80 9.53 12.27
CA SER A 405 21.87 9.89 13.70
C SER A 405 22.14 11.38 13.88
N ASP A 406 21.23 12.10 14.54
CA ASP A 406 21.29 13.50 15.06
C ASP A 406 22.28 14.46 14.34
N CYS A 407 22.29 14.39 13.00
CA CYS A 407 23.21 15.13 12.16
C CYS A 407 22.47 16.38 11.68
N GLN A 408 22.56 17.47 12.44
CA GLN A 408 22.09 18.77 11.96
C GLN A 408 22.95 19.21 10.78
N LEU A 409 22.46 19.01 9.57
CA LEU A 409 23.13 19.49 8.37
C LEU A 409 23.09 21.01 8.35
N LYS A 410 24.23 21.62 8.03
CA LYS A 410 24.31 23.07 7.84
C LYS A 410 24.21 23.38 6.36
N LEU A 411 23.44 24.41 6.05
CA LEU A 411 23.21 24.83 4.66
C LEU A 411 24.50 25.19 3.90
N ASP A 412 25.53 25.66 4.60
CA ASP A 412 26.81 26.05 4.01
C ASP A 412 27.63 24.86 3.45
N MET A 413 27.32 23.63 3.87
CA MET A 413 27.95 22.42 3.36
C MET A 413 27.70 22.24 1.85
N PHE A 414 26.56 22.68 1.33
CA PHE A 414 26.17 22.52 -0.07
C PHE A 414 26.79 23.56 -1.01
N LEU A 415 27.48 24.58 -0.48
CA LEU A 415 28.03 25.69 -1.27
C LEU A 415 29.08 25.24 -2.31
N GLN A 416 29.75 24.10 -2.10
CA GLN A 416 30.77 23.58 -3.02
C GLN A 416 30.19 22.77 -4.18
N LEU A 417 28.91 22.42 -4.12
CA LEU A 417 28.21 21.64 -5.16
C LEU A 417 27.73 22.57 -6.28
N SER A 418 28.66 23.16 -7.03
CA SER A 418 28.37 24.26 -7.98
C SER A 418 27.40 23.90 -9.10
N ASN A 419 27.27 22.62 -9.44
CA ASN A 419 26.41 22.13 -10.53
C ASN A 419 25.07 21.57 -10.04
N LEU A 420 24.79 21.64 -8.73
CA LEU A 420 23.60 21.05 -8.14
C LEU A 420 22.35 21.79 -8.63
N THR A 421 21.40 21.04 -9.19
CA THR A 421 20.09 21.53 -9.65
C THR A 421 18.95 20.88 -8.87
N ARG A 422 19.12 19.65 -8.38
CA ARG A 422 18.13 18.95 -7.56
C ARG A 422 18.72 18.56 -6.20
N LEU A 423 17.99 18.92 -5.15
CA LEU A 423 18.34 18.59 -3.77
C LEU A 423 17.13 18.07 -3.01
N ASP A 424 17.22 16.83 -2.54
CA ASP A 424 16.24 16.22 -1.63
C ASP A 424 16.90 15.83 -0.30
N LEU A 425 16.48 16.52 0.76
CA LEU A 425 16.89 16.26 2.14
C LEU A 425 15.70 15.91 3.04
N SER A 426 14.61 15.42 2.45
CA SER A 426 13.37 15.14 3.17
C SER A 426 13.61 14.22 4.36
N ASN A 427 13.00 14.48 5.50
CA ASN A 427 13.20 13.77 6.76
C ASN A 427 14.64 13.85 7.31
N ILE A 428 15.42 14.86 6.92
CA ILE A 428 16.73 15.18 7.51
C ILE A 428 16.66 16.57 8.16
N SER A 429 17.06 16.67 9.42
CA SER A 429 17.06 17.95 10.15
C SER A 429 18.08 18.93 9.55
N LEU A 430 17.60 20.08 9.08
CA LEU A 430 18.41 21.13 8.47
C LEU A 430 18.51 22.36 9.41
N LEU A 431 19.74 22.76 9.76
CA LEU A 431 19.99 23.97 10.53
C LEU A 431 20.26 25.15 9.60
N ILE A 432 19.32 26.10 9.56
CA ILE A 432 19.43 27.34 8.79
C ILE A 432 19.95 28.43 9.74
N GLY A 433 21.23 28.79 9.63
CA GLY A 433 21.83 29.83 10.47
C GLY A 433 21.19 31.21 10.23
N SER A 434 20.91 31.95 11.31
CA SER A 434 20.21 33.25 11.30
C SER A 434 21.01 34.44 10.72
N ASN A 435 22.24 34.23 10.25
CA ASN A 435 23.16 35.30 9.82
C ASN A 435 23.88 34.98 8.49
N ASN A 436 23.14 34.55 7.46
CA ASN A 436 23.72 34.29 6.15
C ASN A 436 23.95 35.58 5.36
N LYS A 437 25.05 36.29 5.68
CA LYS A 437 25.68 37.24 4.75
C LYS A 437 26.17 36.48 3.50
N ILE A 438 25.37 36.54 2.44
CA ILE A 438 25.70 36.42 1.00
C ILE A 438 26.91 35.51 0.68
N ARG A 439 26.73 34.19 0.82
CA ARG A 439 27.29 33.21 -0.12
C ARG A 439 26.12 32.44 -0.69
N THR A 440 25.87 32.59 -1.98
CA THR A 440 24.69 32.04 -2.65
C THR A 440 24.89 30.56 -2.92
N LEU A 441 23.95 29.74 -2.46
CA LEU A 441 23.77 28.37 -2.93
C LEU A 441 23.70 28.33 -4.47
N PRO A 442 24.03 27.18 -5.09
CA PRO A 442 23.73 26.97 -6.51
C PRO A 442 22.23 27.23 -6.80
N GLN A 443 21.91 27.58 -8.04
CA GLN A 443 20.54 27.81 -8.47
C GLN A 443 19.85 26.47 -8.69
N LEU A 444 18.98 26.09 -7.76
CA LEU A 444 18.22 24.86 -7.79
C LEU A 444 16.99 24.99 -8.70
N GLU A 445 16.68 23.89 -9.37
CA GLU A 445 15.46 23.65 -10.13
C GLU A 445 14.43 22.91 -9.26
N SER A 446 14.86 21.89 -8.51
CA SER A 446 13.98 21.16 -7.58
C SER A 446 14.56 21.15 -6.15
N LEU A 447 13.73 21.50 -5.16
CA LEU A 447 14.10 21.50 -3.74
C LEU A 447 13.03 20.81 -2.90
N TYR A 448 13.43 19.71 -2.24
CA TYR A 448 12.57 18.93 -1.35
C TYR A 448 13.13 18.97 0.08
N LEU A 449 12.38 19.61 0.97
CA LEU A 449 12.69 19.75 2.40
C LEU A 449 11.50 19.28 3.25
N ARG A 450 10.82 18.21 2.82
CA ARG A 450 9.67 17.65 3.51
C ARG A 450 10.10 17.05 4.85
N SER A 451 9.36 17.25 5.93
CA SER A 451 9.70 16.65 7.25
C SER A 451 11.07 17.05 7.82
N CYS A 452 11.59 18.23 7.51
CA CYS A 452 12.91 18.71 7.96
C CYS A 452 12.87 19.51 9.29
N ASN A 453 11.72 19.51 9.99
CA ASN A 453 11.47 20.24 11.23
C ASN A 453 11.65 21.77 11.11
N LEU A 454 11.36 22.33 9.93
CA LEU A 454 11.39 23.77 9.68
C LEU A 454 10.26 24.48 10.42
N THR A 455 10.54 25.62 11.06
CA THR A 455 9.53 26.42 11.78
C THR A 455 9.08 27.66 11.03
N GLU A 456 9.86 28.09 10.03
CA GLU A 456 9.64 29.29 9.22
C GLU A 456 10.04 29.01 7.76
N PHE A 457 9.55 29.84 6.83
CA PHE A 457 9.95 29.75 5.42
C PHE A 457 11.43 30.11 5.24
N PRO A 458 12.26 29.22 4.64
CA PRO A 458 13.68 29.49 4.46
C PRO A 458 13.97 30.70 3.58
N GLU A 459 14.63 31.74 4.13
CA GLU A 459 14.87 32.99 3.39
C GLU A 459 15.76 32.81 2.15
N PHE A 460 16.64 31.81 2.12
CA PHE A 460 17.52 31.59 0.97
C PHE A 460 16.73 31.27 -0.32
N ILE A 461 15.51 30.74 -0.20
CA ILE A 461 14.60 30.49 -1.33
C ILE A 461 14.31 31.77 -2.10
N LYS A 462 14.31 32.95 -1.44
CA LYS A 462 14.17 34.25 -2.11
C LYS A 462 15.14 34.40 -3.29
N SER A 463 16.37 33.86 -3.17
CA SER A 463 17.42 33.94 -4.18
C SER A 463 17.41 32.82 -5.24
N GLN A 464 16.50 31.84 -5.14
CA GLN A 464 16.43 30.68 -6.05
C GLN A 464 15.47 31.00 -7.21
N ASN A 465 16.00 31.54 -8.31
CA ASN A 465 15.18 32.06 -9.42
C ASN A 465 14.92 31.05 -10.53
N LYS A 466 15.54 29.86 -10.45
CA LYS A 466 15.31 28.74 -11.38
C LYS A 466 14.36 27.67 -10.84
N LEU A 467 13.83 27.87 -9.63
CA LEU A 467 13.07 26.86 -8.92
C LEU A 467 11.74 26.57 -9.63
N THR A 468 11.57 25.32 -10.06
CA THR A 468 10.35 24.77 -10.67
C THR A 468 9.56 23.94 -9.69
N ASP A 469 10.23 23.18 -8.82
CA ASP A 469 9.61 22.27 -7.87
C ASP A 469 10.03 22.61 -6.44
N LEU A 470 9.05 22.80 -5.57
CA LEU A 470 9.28 23.10 -4.17
C LEU A 470 8.38 22.27 -3.29
N ASP A 471 8.97 21.45 -2.42
CA ASP A 471 8.24 20.74 -1.37
C ASP A 471 8.77 21.13 0.01
N LEU A 472 7.90 21.78 0.79
CA LEU A 472 8.12 22.12 2.21
C LEU A 472 7.10 21.41 3.12
N SER A 473 6.47 20.34 2.64
CA SER A 473 5.39 19.66 3.34
C SER A 473 5.85 19.03 4.66
N ASN A 474 4.90 18.75 5.56
CA ASN A 474 5.10 18.07 6.83
C ASN A 474 6.18 18.72 7.71
N ASN A 475 6.20 20.04 7.78
CA ASN A 475 7.08 20.80 8.66
C ASN A 475 6.26 21.45 9.80
N ARG A 476 6.88 22.36 10.56
CA ARG A 476 6.23 23.15 11.62
C ARG A 476 6.10 24.61 11.21
N ILE A 477 6.01 24.88 9.91
CA ILE A 477 5.88 26.22 9.36
C ILE A 477 4.49 26.73 9.72
N HIS A 478 4.41 27.99 10.16
CA HIS A 478 3.17 28.61 10.60
C HIS A 478 3.05 30.04 10.07
N GLY A 479 1.83 30.57 10.07
CA GLY A 479 1.53 31.93 9.64
C GLY A 479 1.15 32.03 8.16
N LEU A 480 1.22 33.24 7.61
CA LEU A 480 0.82 33.52 6.23
C LEU A 480 1.91 33.12 5.24
N VAL A 481 1.54 32.43 4.16
CA VAL A 481 2.47 32.14 3.06
C VAL A 481 2.95 33.44 2.42
N PRO A 482 4.27 33.71 2.34
CA PRO A 482 4.78 34.97 1.87
C PRO A 482 4.72 35.09 0.33
N ASN A 483 4.46 36.29 -0.17
CA ASN A 483 4.32 36.57 -1.61
C ASN A 483 5.57 36.20 -2.43
N TRP A 484 6.78 36.38 -1.85
CA TRP A 484 8.04 36.09 -2.54
C TRP A 484 8.25 34.60 -2.83
N LEU A 485 7.45 33.71 -2.22
CA LEU A 485 7.50 32.28 -2.47
C LEU A 485 6.96 31.95 -3.87
N TRP A 486 5.93 32.67 -4.32
CA TRP A 486 5.22 32.42 -5.58
C TRP A 486 6.00 32.97 -6.78
N LYS A 487 7.12 32.31 -7.08
CA LYS A 487 7.98 32.65 -8.23
C LYS A 487 7.33 32.21 -9.53
N SER A 488 7.48 33.01 -10.58
CA SER A 488 6.92 32.72 -11.91
C SER A 488 7.41 31.41 -12.55
N THR A 489 8.53 30.87 -12.09
CA THR A 489 9.13 29.62 -12.60
C THR A 489 8.53 28.36 -11.98
N LEU A 490 7.76 28.48 -10.88
CA LEU A 490 7.20 27.32 -10.19
C LEU A 490 6.15 26.61 -11.03
N ILE A 491 6.25 25.29 -11.05
CA ILE A 491 5.35 24.34 -11.71
C ILE A 491 4.66 23.48 -10.65
N SER A 492 5.39 23.05 -9.62
CA SER A 492 4.87 22.21 -8.54
C SER A 492 5.20 22.81 -7.17
N VAL A 493 4.19 22.89 -6.30
CA VAL A 493 4.34 23.40 -4.93
C VAL A 493 3.63 22.49 -3.94
N GLY A 494 4.40 21.92 -3.01
CA GLY A 494 3.90 21.17 -1.86
C GLY A 494 4.13 21.93 -0.55
N LEU A 495 3.05 22.27 0.15
CA LEU A 495 3.11 22.88 1.48
C LEU A 495 2.26 22.12 2.51
N SER A 496 1.76 20.94 2.15
CA SER A 496 0.85 20.12 2.96
C SER A 496 1.36 19.90 4.39
N SER A 497 0.45 19.68 5.34
CA SER A 497 0.79 19.41 6.74
C SER A 497 1.66 20.49 7.38
N ASN A 498 1.30 21.75 7.19
CA ASN A 498 1.86 22.91 7.89
C ASN A 498 0.73 23.78 8.46
N ALA A 499 0.98 24.50 9.55
CA ALA A 499 0.00 25.40 10.17
C ALA A 499 -0.08 26.76 9.46
N ILE A 500 -0.22 26.73 8.12
CA ILE A 500 -0.17 27.90 7.25
C ILE A 500 -1.57 28.32 6.79
N ASP A 501 -1.69 29.61 6.49
CA ASP A 501 -2.85 30.22 5.85
C ASP A 501 -2.42 30.92 4.55
N ILE A 502 -3.34 31.00 3.59
CA ILE A 502 -3.11 31.58 2.27
C ILE A 502 -3.69 33.00 2.23
N PRO A 503 -2.93 34.03 1.81
CA PRO A 503 -3.46 35.37 1.69
C PRO A 503 -4.66 35.44 0.72
N ASN A 504 -5.75 36.08 1.17
CA ASN A 504 -6.98 36.26 0.39
C ASN A 504 -6.81 37.17 -0.85
N GLN A 505 -5.79 38.04 -0.84
CA GLN A 505 -5.43 38.92 -1.95
C GLN A 505 -3.90 39.01 -2.04
N PHE A 506 -3.36 38.77 -3.23
CA PHE A 506 -1.94 39.02 -3.52
C PHE A 506 -1.79 40.49 -3.97
N PRO A 507 -0.98 41.32 -3.28
CA PRO A 507 -0.69 42.68 -3.71
C PRO A 507 0.26 42.62 -4.92
N PHE A 508 -0.28 42.83 -6.12
CA PHE A 508 0.51 42.97 -7.35
C PHE A 508 0.70 44.45 -7.67
N ASP A 509 1.53 45.15 -6.90
CA ASP A 509 1.88 46.56 -7.17
C ASP A 509 3.15 46.72 -8.04
N ASP A 510 3.85 45.62 -8.37
CA ASP A 510 5.05 45.66 -9.22
C ASP A 510 4.75 45.12 -10.62
N ALA A 511 4.88 45.98 -11.63
CA ALA A 511 4.67 45.67 -13.06
C ALA A 511 5.60 44.57 -13.64
N ASN A 512 6.52 44.02 -12.83
CA ASN A 512 7.49 42.99 -13.21
C ASN A 512 7.30 41.64 -12.49
N SER A 513 6.31 41.48 -11.60
CA SER A 513 6.03 40.18 -10.95
C SER A 513 4.94 39.41 -11.69
N SER A 514 5.30 38.36 -12.42
CA SER A 514 4.33 37.38 -12.93
C SER A 514 4.08 36.28 -11.89
N PHE A 515 2.81 35.95 -11.67
CA PHE A 515 2.41 34.84 -10.80
C PHE A 515 2.68 33.49 -11.51
N PRO A 516 3.08 32.41 -10.81
CA PRO A 516 3.29 31.11 -11.44
C PRO A 516 2.03 30.56 -12.08
N MET A 517 2.23 29.71 -13.09
CA MET A 517 1.17 28.91 -13.70
C MET A 517 1.44 27.45 -13.32
N LEU A 518 0.93 27.07 -12.14
CA LEU A 518 1.20 25.78 -11.52
C LEU A 518 0.51 24.65 -12.29
N ARG A 519 1.18 23.49 -12.36
CA ARG A 519 0.60 22.20 -12.75
C ARG A 519 0.14 21.40 -11.53
N SER A 520 0.91 21.41 -10.44
CA SER A 520 0.55 20.68 -9.21
C SER A 520 0.59 21.57 -7.98
N LEU A 521 -0.43 21.47 -7.14
CA LEU A 521 -0.51 22.20 -5.88
C LEU A 521 -1.04 21.30 -4.76
N PHE A 522 -0.21 21.10 -3.73
CA PHE A 522 -0.55 20.30 -2.56
C PHE A 522 -0.61 21.16 -1.29
N LEU A 523 -1.81 21.27 -0.73
CA LEU A 523 -2.15 22.06 0.46
C LEU A 523 -2.98 21.21 1.44
N GLU A 524 -2.78 19.90 1.45
CA GLU A 524 -3.43 18.98 2.39
C GLU A 524 -3.13 19.39 3.85
N SER A 525 -4.06 19.19 4.79
CA SER A 525 -3.80 19.33 6.23
C SER A 525 -3.23 20.71 6.61
N CYS A 526 -3.72 21.77 5.95
CA CYS A 526 -3.39 23.15 6.27
C CYS A 526 -4.50 23.79 7.13
N ASN A 527 -4.32 25.05 7.55
CA ASN A 527 -5.33 25.77 8.32
C ASN A 527 -6.29 26.59 7.41
N ILE A 528 -6.60 26.07 6.21
CA ILE A 528 -7.35 26.80 5.18
C ILE A 528 -8.85 26.65 5.44
N SER A 529 -9.57 27.77 5.56
CA SER A 529 -11.02 27.79 5.83
C SER A 529 -11.91 28.04 4.61
N THR A 530 -11.34 28.54 3.50
CA THR A 530 -12.06 28.87 2.27
C THR A 530 -11.18 28.60 1.04
N PHE A 531 -11.79 28.32 -0.11
CA PHE A 531 -11.04 28.12 -1.35
C PHE A 531 -10.15 29.34 -1.69
N PRO A 532 -8.83 29.17 -1.86
CA PRO A 532 -7.92 30.28 -2.14
C PRO A 532 -8.28 31.01 -3.44
N ALA A 533 -8.39 32.35 -3.38
CA ALA A 533 -8.86 33.16 -4.50
C ALA A 533 -7.92 33.13 -5.72
N PHE A 534 -6.62 32.90 -5.51
CA PHE A 534 -5.63 32.87 -6.59
C PHE A 534 -5.79 31.69 -7.54
N LEU A 535 -6.43 30.59 -7.10
CA LEU A 535 -6.75 29.44 -7.93
C LEU A 535 -7.59 29.81 -9.15
N LYS A 536 -8.34 30.92 -9.08
CA LYS A 536 -9.07 31.46 -10.24
C LYS A 536 -8.18 31.72 -11.44
N SER A 537 -6.92 32.13 -11.20
CA SER A 537 -5.92 32.46 -12.23
C SER A 537 -5.04 31.29 -12.67
N GLN A 538 -5.17 30.12 -12.05
CA GLN A 538 -4.36 28.94 -12.36
C GLN A 538 -5.01 28.13 -13.48
N GLU A 539 -4.69 28.46 -14.74
CA GLU A 539 -5.30 27.80 -15.91
C GLU A 539 -4.60 26.50 -16.31
N SER A 540 -3.35 26.28 -15.91
CA SER A 540 -2.57 25.07 -16.21
C SER A 540 -2.58 24.02 -15.11
N LEU A 541 -3.47 24.15 -14.11
CA LEU A 541 -3.49 23.25 -12.95
C LEU A 541 -4.05 21.88 -13.34
N GLU A 542 -3.23 20.85 -13.16
CA GLU A 542 -3.50 19.44 -13.45
C GLU A 542 -3.85 18.68 -12.17
N GLU A 543 -3.12 18.95 -11.07
CA GLU A 543 -3.29 18.27 -9.78
C GLU A 543 -3.57 19.28 -8.66
N LEU A 544 -4.63 19.03 -7.90
CA LEU A 544 -5.02 19.85 -6.75
C LEU A 544 -5.37 18.99 -5.55
N ASP A 545 -4.64 19.19 -4.45
CA ASP A 545 -4.94 18.59 -3.16
C ASP A 545 -5.22 19.68 -2.12
N LEU A 546 -6.47 19.75 -1.68
CA LEU A 546 -6.94 20.62 -0.58
C LEU A 546 -7.52 19.78 0.57
N SER A 547 -7.17 18.50 0.64
CA SER A 547 -7.75 17.57 1.60
C SER A 547 -7.41 17.92 3.05
N ASN A 548 -8.23 17.45 4.00
CA ASN A 548 -8.05 17.62 5.44
C ASN A 548 -7.86 19.08 5.90
N ASN A 549 -8.63 20.00 5.32
CA ASN A 549 -8.66 21.41 5.71
C ASN A 549 -9.98 21.75 6.44
N GLN A 550 -10.23 23.03 6.68
CA GLN A 550 -11.47 23.54 7.29
C GLN A 550 -12.39 24.19 6.25
N ILE A 551 -12.27 23.82 4.98
CA ILE A 551 -13.05 24.41 3.89
C ILE A 551 -14.51 24.00 4.05
N SER A 552 -15.43 24.98 3.93
CA SER A 552 -16.86 24.73 4.05
C SER A 552 -17.69 25.44 2.99
N GLY A 553 -18.89 24.91 2.75
CA GLY A 553 -19.85 25.45 1.77
C GLY A 553 -19.72 24.83 0.37
N ALA A 554 -20.47 25.39 -0.58
CA ALA A 554 -20.52 24.84 -1.94
C ALA A 554 -19.19 24.99 -2.69
N VAL A 555 -18.75 23.93 -3.37
CA VAL A 555 -17.55 23.96 -4.23
C VAL A 555 -17.81 24.91 -5.42
N PRO A 556 -17.04 26.00 -5.57
CA PRO A 556 -17.25 26.94 -6.67
C PRO A 556 -16.94 26.33 -8.04
N ASN A 557 -17.72 26.70 -9.07
CA ASN A 557 -17.52 26.17 -10.43
C ASN A 557 -16.12 26.41 -10.99
N TRP A 558 -15.49 27.55 -10.66
CA TRP A 558 -14.17 27.92 -11.16
C TRP A 558 -13.03 27.04 -10.62
N VAL A 559 -13.29 26.21 -9.61
CA VAL A 559 -12.33 25.19 -9.13
C VAL A 559 -12.16 24.10 -10.19
N TRP A 560 -13.21 23.76 -10.93
CA TRP A 560 -13.20 22.69 -11.94
C TRP A 560 -12.61 23.19 -13.27
N LYS A 561 -11.30 23.42 -13.30
CA LYS A 561 -10.55 23.79 -14.51
C LYS A 561 -10.52 22.64 -15.50
N SER A 562 -10.57 22.93 -16.80
CA SER A 562 -10.55 21.93 -17.88
C SER A 562 -9.26 21.11 -17.94
N THR A 563 -8.16 21.63 -17.38
CA THR A 563 -6.83 21.01 -17.30
C THR A 563 -6.67 20.02 -16.16
N LEU A 564 -7.58 20.00 -15.18
CA LEU A 564 -7.49 19.10 -14.03
C LEU A 564 -7.63 17.63 -14.43
N ILE A 565 -6.70 16.81 -13.93
CA ILE A 565 -6.69 15.36 -14.04
C ILE A 565 -6.89 14.68 -12.68
N SER A 566 -6.43 15.31 -11.59
CA SER A 566 -6.50 14.76 -10.23
C SER A 566 -6.95 15.81 -9.23
N VAL A 567 -7.97 15.48 -8.45
CA VAL A 567 -8.54 16.38 -7.43
C VAL A 567 -8.81 15.62 -6.14
N ASP A 568 -8.21 16.07 -5.04
CA ASP A 568 -8.51 15.61 -3.68
C ASP A 568 -9.06 16.77 -2.84
N LEU A 569 -10.33 16.66 -2.44
CA LEU A 569 -10.99 17.59 -1.54
C LEU A 569 -11.41 16.91 -0.22
N SER A 570 -10.92 15.71 0.04
CA SER A 570 -11.35 14.85 1.13
C SER A 570 -11.26 15.55 2.50
N SER A 571 -12.08 15.13 3.46
CA SER A 571 -12.06 15.63 4.85
C SER A 571 -12.24 17.15 4.94
N ASN A 572 -13.17 17.70 4.16
CA ASN A 572 -13.64 19.07 4.26
C ASN A 572 -15.16 19.10 4.41
N ALA A 573 -15.73 20.19 4.94
CA ALA A 573 -17.17 20.36 5.11
C ALA A 573 -17.83 20.98 3.86
N ILE A 574 -17.53 20.43 2.68
CA ILE A 574 -17.95 20.98 1.39
C ILE A 574 -19.26 20.38 0.90
N ASP A 575 -20.04 21.17 0.15
CA ASP A 575 -21.22 20.68 -0.56
C ASP A 575 -20.91 20.61 -2.07
N ILE A 576 -21.13 19.46 -2.68
CA ILE A 576 -20.99 19.29 -4.13
C ILE A 576 -22.32 19.65 -4.80
N PRO A 577 -22.38 20.66 -5.69
CA PRO A 577 -23.62 21.02 -6.36
C PRO A 577 -24.14 19.89 -7.25
N ASN A 578 -25.46 19.62 -7.19
CA ASN A 578 -26.13 18.57 -7.98
C ASN A 578 -26.20 18.89 -9.48
N GLN A 579 -26.06 20.14 -9.87
CA GLN A 579 -26.02 20.61 -11.26
C GLN A 579 -25.00 21.73 -11.36
N PHE A 580 -24.04 21.61 -12.26
CA PHE A 580 -23.15 22.71 -12.61
C PHE A 580 -23.83 23.58 -13.68
N PRO A 581 -24.03 24.89 -13.46
CA PRO A 581 -24.48 25.79 -14.50
C PRO A 581 -23.31 26.06 -15.45
N PHE A 582 -23.27 25.37 -16.59
CA PHE A 582 -22.44 25.77 -17.73
C PHE A 582 -23.35 26.47 -18.73
N ASP A 583 -23.65 27.74 -18.47
CA ASP A 583 -24.39 28.59 -19.42
C ASP A 583 -23.48 29.17 -20.52
N ASP A 584 -22.17 28.92 -20.47
CA ASP A 584 -21.20 29.42 -21.45
C ASP A 584 -20.70 28.31 -22.38
N ALA A 585 -20.93 28.48 -23.69
CA ALA A 585 -20.53 27.56 -24.76
C ALA A 585 -19.00 27.33 -24.88
N ASN A 586 -18.18 28.04 -24.09
CA ASN A 586 -16.72 27.98 -24.10
C ASN A 586 -16.09 27.33 -22.85
N SER A 587 -16.87 26.90 -21.84
CA SER A 587 -16.33 26.18 -20.67
C SER A 587 -16.46 24.67 -20.84
N SER A 588 -15.34 23.96 -21.02
CA SER A 588 -15.30 22.49 -20.95
C SER A 588 -15.04 22.02 -19.51
N PHE A 589 -15.79 21.02 -19.06
CA PHE A 589 -15.55 20.37 -17.77
C PHE A 589 -14.30 19.46 -17.87
N PRO A 590 -13.46 19.33 -16.82
CA PRO A 590 -12.30 18.44 -16.86
C PRO A 590 -12.66 16.99 -17.14
N MET A 591 -11.72 16.24 -17.71
CA MET A 591 -11.79 14.78 -17.81
C MET A 591 -10.89 14.20 -16.73
N LEU A 592 -11.43 14.07 -15.51
CA LEU A 592 -10.68 13.61 -14.35
C LEU A 592 -10.30 12.12 -14.49
N ILE A 593 -9.08 11.81 -14.08
CA ILE A 593 -8.56 10.45 -13.90
C ILE A 593 -8.76 10.02 -12.44
N SER A 594 -8.48 10.92 -11.49
CA SER A 594 -8.64 10.66 -10.05
C SER A 594 -9.49 11.73 -9.38
N LEU A 595 -10.46 11.28 -8.58
CA LEU A 595 -11.29 12.14 -7.75
C LEU A 595 -11.51 11.53 -6.38
N ARG A 596 -11.09 12.27 -5.34
CA ARG A 596 -11.28 11.89 -3.94
C ARG A 596 -12.13 12.93 -3.21
N LEU A 597 -13.26 12.46 -2.70
CA LEU A 597 -14.24 13.23 -1.96
C LEU A 597 -14.64 12.51 -0.66
N ARG A 598 -13.68 11.85 -0.03
CA ARG A 598 -13.90 11.12 1.22
C ARG A 598 -14.28 12.10 2.31
N SER A 599 -15.26 11.80 3.16
CA SER A 599 -15.62 12.67 4.31
C SER A 599 -16.03 14.10 3.93
N CYS A 600 -16.77 14.28 2.83
CA CYS A 600 -17.20 15.56 2.27
C CYS A 600 -18.72 15.83 2.42
N ASN A 601 -19.39 15.26 3.42
CA ASN A 601 -20.83 15.43 3.68
C ASN A 601 -21.77 15.12 2.48
N ILE A 602 -21.34 14.25 1.55
CA ILE A 602 -22.09 13.92 0.33
C ILE A 602 -23.24 12.96 0.64
N SER A 603 -24.46 13.25 0.19
CA SER A 603 -25.65 12.43 0.47
C SER A 603 -26.18 11.62 -0.72
N THR A 604 -25.75 11.94 -1.94
CA THR A 604 -26.11 11.22 -3.18
C THR A 604 -24.94 11.24 -4.15
N PHE A 605 -24.90 10.30 -5.11
CA PHE A 605 -23.87 10.31 -6.14
C PHE A 605 -23.90 11.62 -6.94
N PRO A 606 -22.79 12.39 -7.00
CA PRO A 606 -22.76 13.64 -7.75
C PRO A 606 -23.08 13.44 -9.23
N ALA A 607 -24.03 14.22 -9.75
CA ALA A 607 -24.56 13.99 -11.10
C ALA A 607 -23.53 14.24 -12.21
N PHE A 608 -22.53 15.10 -11.98
CA PHE A 608 -21.48 15.41 -12.94
C PHE A 608 -20.58 14.22 -13.25
N LEU A 609 -20.48 13.23 -12.35
CA LEU A 609 -19.71 12.00 -12.57
C LEU A 609 -20.20 11.21 -13.79
N LYS A 610 -21.46 11.43 -14.22
CA LYS A 610 -22.00 10.83 -15.45
C LYS A 610 -21.15 11.17 -16.66
N SER A 611 -20.64 12.40 -16.80
CA SER A 611 -19.83 12.83 -17.94
C SER A 611 -18.33 12.52 -17.82
N GLN A 612 -17.87 12.01 -16.67
CA GLN A 612 -16.45 11.72 -16.43
C GLN A 612 -16.05 10.35 -16.98
N GLU A 613 -15.82 10.20 -18.28
CA GLU A 613 -15.54 8.90 -18.90
C GLU A 613 -14.12 8.37 -18.63
N SER A 614 -13.16 9.27 -18.40
CA SER A 614 -11.75 8.94 -18.13
C SER A 614 -11.45 8.59 -16.67
N LEU A 615 -12.46 8.50 -15.80
CA LEU A 615 -12.27 8.30 -14.36
C LEU A 615 -11.81 6.87 -14.06
N GLU A 616 -10.64 6.76 -13.44
CA GLU A 616 -10.00 5.50 -13.03
C GLU A 616 -9.99 5.32 -11.51
N GLU A 617 -9.86 6.41 -10.76
CA GLU A 617 -9.90 6.42 -9.30
C GLU A 617 -11.07 7.25 -8.79
N LEU A 618 -11.89 6.64 -7.94
CA LEU A 618 -12.99 7.32 -7.27
C LEU A 618 -13.05 6.91 -5.80
N ASP A 619 -12.87 7.88 -4.90
CA ASP A 619 -13.10 7.71 -3.46
C ASP A 619 -14.28 8.56 -3.00
N LEU A 620 -15.37 7.90 -2.62
CA LEU A 620 -16.56 8.51 -2.02
C LEU A 620 -16.80 8.00 -0.59
N SER A 621 -15.77 7.44 0.05
CA SER A 621 -15.90 6.80 1.35
C SER A 621 -16.23 7.79 2.48
N ASN A 622 -16.77 7.28 3.58
CA ASN A 622 -17.12 8.04 4.78
C ASN A 622 -18.03 9.24 4.47
N ASN A 623 -19.10 9.01 3.72
CA ASN A 623 -20.11 9.99 3.38
C ASN A 623 -21.50 9.51 3.84
N GLN A 624 -22.57 10.16 3.39
CA GLN A 624 -23.96 9.84 3.73
C GLN A 624 -24.73 9.35 2.49
N ILE A 625 -24.04 8.76 1.51
CA ILE A 625 -24.63 8.32 0.25
C ILE A 625 -25.57 7.15 0.51
N SER A 626 -26.83 7.27 0.10
CA SER A 626 -27.85 6.24 0.31
C SER A 626 -28.47 5.73 -0.99
N GLY A 627 -29.14 4.59 -0.91
CA GLY A 627 -29.81 3.94 -2.04
C GLY A 627 -28.90 2.96 -2.80
N ALA A 628 -29.32 2.58 -4.01
CA ALA A 628 -28.55 1.68 -4.86
C ALA A 628 -27.44 2.44 -5.62
N VAL A 629 -26.31 1.76 -5.89
CA VAL A 629 -25.29 2.32 -6.78
C VAL A 629 -25.86 2.47 -8.19
N PRO A 630 -25.82 3.67 -8.79
CA PRO A 630 -26.40 3.89 -10.10
C PRO A 630 -25.69 3.11 -11.22
N ASN A 631 -26.46 2.50 -12.13
CA ASN A 631 -25.91 1.61 -13.17
C ASN A 631 -24.89 2.27 -14.13
N TRP A 632 -24.89 3.60 -14.24
CA TRP A 632 -23.93 4.32 -15.08
C TRP A 632 -22.52 4.35 -14.49
N VAL A 633 -22.38 4.15 -13.17
CA VAL A 633 -21.06 4.07 -12.49
C VAL A 633 -20.28 2.89 -13.04
N TRP A 634 -20.96 1.77 -13.28
CA TRP A 634 -20.35 0.53 -13.77
C TRP A 634 -19.89 0.58 -15.24
N LYS A 635 -20.22 1.66 -15.97
CA LYS A 635 -19.74 1.87 -17.34
C LYS A 635 -18.42 2.64 -17.41
N LYS A 636 -17.87 3.05 -16.26
CA LYS A 636 -16.59 3.74 -16.15
C LYS A 636 -15.42 2.76 -16.23
N SER A 637 -14.21 3.27 -16.41
CA SER A 637 -12.98 2.46 -16.45
C SER A 637 -12.28 2.42 -15.08
N LEU A 638 -13.06 2.26 -14.01
CA LEU A 638 -12.56 2.33 -12.63
C LEU A 638 -11.58 1.18 -12.33
N GLN A 639 -10.43 1.57 -11.78
CA GLN A 639 -9.34 0.73 -11.30
C GLN A 639 -9.30 0.68 -9.77
N TYR A 640 -9.51 1.85 -9.13
CA TYR A 640 -9.71 2.01 -7.69
C TYR A 640 -11.11 2.57 -7.43
N PHE A 641 -11.88 1.87 -6.60
CA PHE A 641 -13.20 2.35 -6.22
C PHE A 641 -13.50 2.11 -4.74
N ASP A 642 -13.67 3.20 -3.98
CA ASP A 642 -13.97 3.17 -2.54
C ASP A 642 -15.33 3.84 -2.25
N LEU A 643 -16.28 3.01 -1.81
CA LEU A 643 -17.63 3.38 -1.37
C LEU A 643 -17.83 3.12 0.13
N SER A 644 -16.76 2.80 0.86
CA SER A 644 -16.87 2.34 2.24
C SER A 644 -17.50 3.39 3.17
N ASN A 645 -18.16 2.95 4.24
CA ASN A 645 -18.77 3.80 5.26
C ASN A 645 -19.78 4.81 4.66
N ASN A 646 -20.86 4.28 4.08
CA ASN A 646 -22.00 5.01 3.53
C ASN A 646 -23.31 4.30 3.95
N SER A 647 -24.44 4.59 3.30
CA SER A 647 -25.74 3.95 3.54
C SER A 647 -26.31 3.29 2.28
N LEU A 648 -25.45 2.71 1.45
CA LEU A 648 -25.83 2.05 0.20
C LEU A 648 -26.54 0.72 0.46
N THR A 649 -27.60 0.43 -0.30
CA THR A 649 -28.48 -0.75 -0.05
C THR A 649 -28.35 -1.86 -1.10
N SER A 650 -27.82 -1.56 -2.28
CA SER A 650 -27.60 -2.51 -3.38
C SER A 650 -26.45 -2.05 -4.28
N LEU A 651 -25.69 -3.01 -4.83
CA LEU A 651 -24.69 -2.75 -5.88
C LEU A 651 -25.36 -2.42 -7.22
N ASP A 652 -26.62 -2.76 -7.42
CA ASP A 652 -27.30 -2.50 -8.70
C ASP A 652 -28.67 -1.86 -8.49
N GLN A 653 -29.00 -0.89 -9.34
CA GLN A 653 -30.31 -0.30 -9.43
C GLN A 653 -31.15 -1.10 -10.45
N PHE A 654 -31.64 -2.28 -10.06
CA PHE A 654 -32.59 -3.01 -10.88
C PHE A 654 -34.01 -2.48 -10.62
N SER A 655 -34.63 -1.89 -11.65
CA SER A 655 -36.10 -1.80 -11.68
C SER A 655 -36.65 -3.22 -11.70
N SER A 656 -37.66 -3.48 -10.89
CA SER A 656 -38.24 -4.80 -10.56
C SER A 656 -38.84 -5.60 -11.73
N ASN A 657 -38.47 -5.34 -12.98
CA ASN A 657 -39.10 -5.88 -14.19
C ASN A 657 -38.12 -6.27 -15.33
N GLN A 658 -36.82 -6.51 -15.11
CA GLN A 658 -35.95 -7.05 -16.17
C GLN A 658 -34.99 -8.14 -15.70
N ASP A 659 -35.18 -9.35 -16.27
CA ASP A 659 -34.21 -10.44 -16.36
C ASP A 659 -33.05 -10.07 -17.29
N SER A 660 -32.22 -9.09 -16.92
CA SER A 660 -30.97 -8.84 -17.65
C SER A 660 -29.86 -9.75 -17.09
N LEU A 661 -29.46 -10.75 -17.88
CA LEU A 661 -28.36 -11.70 -17.62
C LEU A 661 -26.96 -11.08 -17.40
N GLN A 662 -26.81 -9.74 -17.47
CA GLN A 662 -25.54 -9.06 -17.33
C GLN A 662 -25.56 -8.15 -16.10
N ILE A 663 -24.85 -8.56 -15.05
CA ILE A 663 -24.69 -7.77 -13.83
C ILE A 663 -23.74 -6.59 -14.18
N PRO A 664 -24.19 -5.33 -14.07
CA PRO A 664 -23.45 -4.15 -14.53
C PRO A 664 -22.02 -4.03 -14.00
N ILE A 665 -21.78 -4.35 -12.72
CA ILE A 665 -20.44 -4.30 -12.09
C ILE A 665 -19.38 -5.12 -12.84
N CYS A 666 -19.79 -6.16 -13.58
CA CYS A 666 -18.90 -7.04 -14.32
C CYS A 666 -18.22 -6.36 -15.52
N ASN A 667 -18.60 -5.13 -15.86
CA ASN A 667 -17.92 -4.34 -16.88
C ASN A 667 -16.58 -3.74 -16.39
N LEU A 668 -16.33 -3.71 -15.08
CA LEU A 668 -15.09 -3.17 -14.49
C LEU A 668 -13.94 -4.20 -14.54
N SER A 669 -13.45 -4.53 -15.74
CA SER A 669 -12.42 -5.57 -15.92
C SER A 669 -11.02 -5.19 -15.44
N HIS A 670 -10.76 -3.91 -15.15
CA HIS A 670 -9.46 -3.38 -14.71
C HIS A 670 -9.42 -3.07 -13.21
N LEU A 671 -10.48 -3.42 -12.47
CA LEU A 671 -10.56 -3.17 -11.05
C LEU A 671 -9.46 -3.94 -10.33
N TRP A 672 -8.53 -3.23 -9.69
CA TRP A 672 -7.53 -3.85 -8.82
C TRP A 672 -7.89 -3.68 -7.34
N ARG A 673 -8.65 -2.63 -7.00
CA ARG A 673 -9.12 -2.37 -5.64
C ARG A 673 -10.58 -1.97 -5.57
N PHE A 674 -11.37 -2.75 -4.85
CA PHE A 674 -12.78 -2.45 -4.58
C PHE A 674 -13.10 -2.52 -3.09
N LYS A 675 -13.60 -1.41 -2.55
CA LYS A 675 -14.07 -1.31 -1.18
C LYS A 675 -15.51 -0.81 -1.16
N ALA A 676 -16.37 -1.57 -0.50
CA ALA A 676 -17.76 -1.18 -0.26
C ALA A 676 -18.22 -1.58 1.16
N SER A 677 -17.27 -1.65 2.09
CA SER A 677 -17.51 -2.04 3.49
C SER A 677 -18.34 -1.01 4.26
N PHE A 678 -18.91 -1.42 5.40
CA PHE A 678 -19.72 -0.55 6.27
C PHE A 678 -20.86 0.14 5.50
N ASN A 679 -21.72 -0.65 4.86
CA ASN A 679 -22.91 -0.20 4.15
C ASN A 679 -24.09 -1.13 4.51
N GLU A 680 -25.23 -0.95 3.83
CA GLU A 680 -26.42 -1.80 3.95
C GLU A 680 -26.59 -2.72 2.72
N LEU A 681 -25.51 -3.02 1.98
CA LEU A 681 -25.57 -3.75 0.71
C LEU A 681 -26.10 -5.16 0.94
N SER A 682 -27.05 -5.60 0.12
CA SER A 682 -27.71 -6.89 0.25
C SER A 682 -27.73 -7.67 -1.07
N GLY A 683 -28.13 -8.93 -1.02
CA GLY A 683 -28.09 -9.86 -2.17
C GLY A 683 -26.81 -10.71 -2.19
N SER A 684 -26.61 -11.46 -3.28
CA SER A 684 -25.41 -12.29 -3.46
C SER A 684 -24.22 -11.49 -3.97
N ILE A 685 -23.01 -11.86 -3.56
CA ILE A 685 -21.77 -11.32 -4.15
C ILE A 685 -21.71 -11.72 -5.63
N PRO A 686 -21.57 -10.76 -6.57
CA PRO A 686 -21.49 -11.06 -8.01
C PRO A 686 -20.32 -11.98 -8.35
N SER A 687 -20.60 -13.09 -9.04
CA SER A 687 -19.57 -14.11 -9.35
C SER A 687 -18.46 -13.62 -10.28
N CYS A 688 -18.74 -12.62 -11.12
CA CYS A 688 -17.76 -12.06 -12.03
C CYS A 688 -16.57 -11.40 -11.31
N LEU A 689 -16.74 -10.92 -10.07
CA LEU A 689 -15.64 -10.37 -9.27
C LEU A 689 -14.50 -11.40 -9.12
N GLY A 690 -14.83 -12.69 -9.03
CA GLY A 690 -13.85 -13.76 -8.94
C GLY A 690 -13.16 -14.15 -10.26
N ASN A 691 -13.54 -13.50 -11.37
CA ASN A 691 -12.93 -13.67 -12.69
C ASN A 691 -12.10 -12.45 -13.14
N ILE A 692 -12.03 -11.38 -12.33
CA ILE A 692 -11.24 -10.19 -12.61
C ILE A 692 -9.78 -10.48 -12.23
N SER A 693 -8.91 -10.70 -13.23
CA SER A 693 -7.51 -11.09 -12.99
C SER A 693 -6.67 -9.98 -12.36
N SER A 694 -7.06 -8.72 -12.52
CA SER A 694 -6.39 -7.56 -11.90
C SER A 694 -6.74 -7.37 -10.42
N LEU A 695 -7.82 -8.01 -9.93
CA LEU A 695 -8.34 -7.75 -8.59
C LEU A 695 -7.36 -8.22 -7.52
N GLU A 696 -6.84 -7.26 -6.74
CA GLU A 696 -5.89 -7.49 -5.65
C GLU A 696 -6.58 -7.37 -4.28
N TYR A 697 -7.46 -6.39 -4.11
CA TYR A 697 -8.07 -6.08 -2.81
C TYR A 697 -9.59 -5.97 -2.94
N LEU A 698 -10.32 -6.86 -2.26
CA LEU A 698 -11.78 -6.85 -2.17
C LEU A 698 -12.22 -6.76 -0.71
N ASP A 699 -12.89 -5.66 -0.37
CA ASP A 699 -13.46 -5.44 0.96
C ASP A 699 -14.96 -5.13 0.89
N LEU A 700 -15.75 -6.09 1.38
CA LEU A 700 -17.20 -6.05 1.46
C LEU A 700 -17.69 -6.23 2.91
N GLN A 701 -16.81 -6.05 3.90
CA GLN A 701 -17.17 -6.32 5.30
C GLN A 701 -18.30 -5.43 5.83
N GLN A 702 -18.98 -5.87 6.90
CA GLN A 702 -20.06 -5.13 7.55
C GLN A 702 -21.14 -4.66 6.55
N ASN A 703 -21.81 -5.65 5.95
CA ASN A 703 -22.91 -5.46 5.02
C ASN A 703 -24.01 -6.52 5.30
N SER A 704 -24.98 -6.64 4.40
CA SER A 704 -26.05 -7.64 4.42
C SER A 704 -25.97 -8.63 3.26
N PHE A 705 -24.79 -8.89 2.68
CA PHE A 705 -24.63 -9.87 1.60
C PHE A 705 -24.99 -11.28 2.08
N SER A 706 -25.67 -12.05 1.23
CA SER A 706 -26.16 -13.40 1.52
C SER A 706 -25.83 -14.38 0.39
N GLY A 707 -26.20 -15.65 0.54
CA GLY A 707 -25.84 -16.71 -0.42
C GLY A 707 -24.38 -17.17 -0.27
N SER A 708 -23.88 -17.93 -1.25
CA SER A 708 -22.54 -18.51 -1.21
C SER A 708 -21.45 -17.56 -1.68
N ILE A 709 -20.24 -17.72 -1.14
CA ILE A 709 -19.02 -17.06 -1.66
C ILE A 709 -18.76 -17.56 -3.09
N PRO A 710 -18.56 -16.66 -4.08
CA PRO A 710 -18.34 -17.06 -5.47
C PRO A 710 -16.96 -17.68 -5.71
N ASP A 711 -16.77 -18.24 -6.90
CA ASP A 711 -15.49 -18.79 -7.35
C ASP A 711 -14.50 -17.66 -7.66
N PHE A 712 -13.34 -17.62 -6.96
CA PHE A 712 -12.27 -16.64 -7.16
C PHE A 712 -11.07 -17.17 -7.97
N GLY A 713 -11.20 -18.31 -8.64
CA GLY A 713 -10.08 -18.97 -9.32
C GLY A 713 -9.48 -18.17 -10.48
N GLY A 714 -10.20 -17.19 -11.04
CA GLY A 714 -9.71 -16.27 -12.07
C GLY A 714 -9.04 -15.01 -11.53
N ALA A 715 -9.29 -14.64 -10.26
CA ALA A 715 -8.67 -13.50 -9.59
C ALA A 715 -7.27 -13.87 -9.06
N THR A 716 -6.34 -14.10 -9.98
CA THR A 716 -5.00 -14.65 -9.67
C THR A 716 -4.12 -13.71 -8.84
N GLN A 717 -4.39 -12.40 -8.88
CA GLN A 717 -3.67 -11.37 -8.13
C GLN A 717 -4.27 -11.08 -6.75
N LEU A 718 -5.39 -11.72 -6.39
CA LEU A 718 -6.12 -11.44 -5.14
C LEU A 718 -5.21 -11.68 -3.93
N SER A 719 -4.93 -10.60 -3.20
CA SER A 719 -4.09 -10.57 -2.00
C SER A 719 -4.92 -10.47 -0.73
N THR A 720 -6.02 -9.71 -0.75
CA THR A 720 -6.86 -9.48 0.43
C THR A 720 -8.34 -9.69 0.10
N LEU A 721 -8.99 -10.54 0.89
CA LEU A 721 -10.42 -10.80 0.81
C LEU A 721 -11.08 -10.65 2.19
N GLU A 722 -11.80 -9.53 2.37
CA GLU A 722 -12.50 -9.16 3.60
C GLU A 722 -14.01 -9.26 3.37
N LEU A 723 -14.64 -10.32 3.90
CA LEU A 723 -16.08 -10.60 3.78
C LEU A 723 -16.77 -10.75 5.14
N ASN A 724 -16.13 -10.34 6.22
CA ASN A 724 -16.66 -10.49 7.57
C ASN A 724 -17.93 -9.67 7.81
N ASP A 725 -18.68 -10.05 8.85
CA ASP A 725 -19.91 -9.37 9.28
C ASP A 725 -20.93 -9.25 8.15
N ASN A 726 -21.28 -10.39 7.56
CA ASN A 726 -22.29 -10.54 6.51
C ASN A 726 -23.23 -11.72 6.82
N LYS A 727 -24.09 -12.11 5.87
CA LYS A 727 -25.04 -13.23 5.97
C LYS A 727 -24.66 -14.36 4.99
N LEU A 728 -23.39 -14.50 4.64
CA LEU A 728 -22.93 -15.51 3.69
C LEU A 728 -23.10 -16.92 4.27
N GLU A 729 -23.40 -17.88 3.40
CA GLU A 729 -23.67 -19.27 3.75
C GLU A 729 -23.00 -20.25 2.80
N GLY A 730 -23.17 -21.56 3.04
CA GLY A 730 -22.54 -22.60 2.22
C GLY A 730 -21.11 -22.94 2.64
N LYS A 731 -20.39 -23.59 1.72
CA LYS A 731 -19.01 -24.07 1.89
C LYS A 731 -18.00 -23.09 1.30
N LEU A 732 -16.74 -23.21 1.68
CA LEU A 732 -15.68 -22.41 1.06
C LEU A 732 -15.42 -22.89 -0.37
N PRO A 733 -15.32 -21.97 -1.35
CA PRO A 733 -14.98 -22.32 -2.71
C PRO A 733 -13.53 -22.81 -2.78
N ARG A 734 -13.34 -24.03 -3.29
CA ARG A 734 -12.00 -24.66 -3.41
C ARG A 734 -11.06 -23.93 -4.35
N SER A 735 -11.60 -23.09 -5.22
CA SER A 735 -10.83 -22.27 -6.14
C SER A 735 -10.01 -21.18 -5.47
N LEU A 736 -10.29 -20.85 -4.20
CA LEU A 736 -9.37 -20.01 -3.39
C LEU A 736 -7.96 -20.60 -3.31
N ALA A 737 -7.79 -21.90 -3.52
CA ALA A 737 -6.47 -22.53 -3.63
C ALA A 737 -5.65 -22.05 -4.85
N ASN A 738 -6.30 -21.44 -5.85
CA ASN A 738 -5.64 -20.88 -7.03
C ASN A 738 -5.18 -19.43 -6.82
N CYS A 739 -5.66 -18.74 -5.77
CA CYS A 739 -5.26 -17.37 -5.44
C CYS A 739 -3.88 -17.38 -4.76
N THR A 740 -2.83 -17.68 -5.52
CA THR A 740 -1.46 -17.88 -4.97
C THR A 740 -0.86 -16.66 -4.28
N MET A 741 -1.42 -15.46 -4.51
CA MET A 741 -1.04 -14.21 -3.87
C MET A 741 -1.86 -13.90 -2.60
N LEU A 742 -2.83 -14.73 -2.22
CA LEU A 742 -3.76 -14.47 -1.13
C LEU A 742 -3.02 -14.45 0.21
N TYR A 743 -3.01 -13.27 0.82
CA TYR A 743 -2.29 -12.91 2.03
C TYR A 743 -3.22 -12.84 3.25
N VAL A 744 -4.39 -12.21 3.09
CA VAL A 744 -5.44 -12.10 4.13
C VAL A 744 -6.74 -12.70 3.62
N LEU A 745 -7.31 -13.62 4.41
CA LEU A 745 -8.67 -14.13 4.24
C LEU A 745 -9.45 -13.95 5.54
N ASN A 746 -10.43 -13.04 5.53
CA ASN A 746 -11.28 -12.77 6.67
C ASN A 746 -12.75 -13.03 6.34
N LEU A 747 -13.32 -14.02 7.02
CA LEU A 747 -14.69 -14.49 6.88
C LEU A 747 -15.45 -14.43 8.22
N GLU A 748 -14.98 -13.64 9.19
CA GLU A 748 -15.58 -13.53 10.52
C GLU A 748 -17.09 -13.27 10.47
N ASN A 749 -17.85 -13.84 11.40
CA ASN A 749 -19.26 -13.50 11.65
C ASN A 749 -20.14 -13.62 10.39
N ASN A 750 -20.24 -14.85 9.88
CA ASN A 750 -21.12 -15.25 8.78
C ASN A 750 -21.87 -16.54 9.20
N THR A 751 -22.51 -17.23 8.25
CA THR A 751 -23.21 -18.51 8.49
C THR A 751 -22.61 -19.69 7.70
N LEU A 752 -21.34 -19.58 7.34
CA LEU A 752 -20.59 -20.59 6.58
C LEU A 752 -20.50 -21.90 7.36
N HIS A 753 -20.65 -23.03 6.67
CA HIS A 753 -20.60 -24.36 7.25
C HIS A 753 -19.69 -25.26 6.41
N ASP A 754 -18.50 -25.55 6.91
CA ASP A 754 -17.57 -26.48 6.28
C ASP A 754 -16.66 -27.15 7.32
N THR A 755 -15.82 -28.06 6.88
CA THR A 755 -14.68 -28.57 7.66
C THR A 755 -13.50 -27.60 7.59
N PHE A 756 -12.50 -27.76 8.48
CA PHE A 756 -11.32 -26.89 8.50
C PHE A 756 -10.56 -26.94 7.15
N PRO A 757 -10.33 -25.80 6.46
CA PRO A 757 -9.85 -25.77 5.08
C PRO A 757 -8.33 -25.95 4.95
N LEU A 758 -7.81 -27.13 5.27
CA LEU A 758 -6.36 -27.44 5.19
C LEU A 758 -5.75 -27.27 3.80
N TRP A 759 -6.57 -27.35 2.75
CA TRP A 759 -6.15 -27.14 1.38
C TRP A 759 -5.67 -25.70 1.12
N LEU A 760 -6.07 -24.72 1.94
CA LEU A 760 -5.50 -23.37 1.91
C LEU A 760 -4.03 -23.34 2.34
N GLY A 761 -3.55 -24.37 3.04
CA GLY A 761 -2.13 -24.50 3.39
C GLY A 761 -1.19 -24.59 2.19
N LYS A 762 -1.70 -24.86 0.99
CA LYS A 762 -0.90 -24.82 -0.25
C LYS A 762 -0.53 -23.41 -0.70
N LEU A 763 -1.22 -22.39 -0.19
CA LEU A 763 -0.97 -21.01 -0.58
C LEU A 763 0.36 -20.53 0.02
N PRO A 764 1.29 -20.01 -0.80
CA PRO A 764 2.66 -19.75 -0.37
C PRO A 764 2.78 -18.55 0.58
N VAL A 765 1.82 -17.62 0.54
CA VAL A 765 1.89 -16.32 1.24
C VAL A 765 0.72 -16.06 2.20
N LEU A 766 -0.18 -17.04 2.42
CA LEU A 766 -1.33 -16.86 3.31
C LEU A 766 -0.87 -16.69 4.76
N THR A 767 -1.12 -15.50 5.29
CA THR A 767 -0.54 -15.03 6.55
C THR A 767 -1.61 -14.77 7.62
N VAL A 768 -2.81 -14.34 7.23
CA VAL A 768 -3.95 -14.12 8.13
C VAL A 768 -5.15 -14.96 7.67
N LEU A 769 -5.63 -15.84 8.56
CA LEU A 769 -6.83 -16.65 8.33
C LEU A 769 -7.82 -16.48 9.48
N ILE A 770 -8.95 -15.83 9.20
CA ILE A 770 -10.01 -15.55 10.18
C ILE A 770 -11.32 -16.20 9.71
N LEU A 771 -11.78 -17.18 10.47
CA LEU A 771 -13.00 -17.96 10.25
C LEU A 771 -13.96 -17.85 11.46
N ARG A 772 -13.71 -16.90 12.37
CA ARG A 772 -14.43 -16.71 13.62
C ARG A 772 -15.95 -16.62 13.43
N ALA A 773 -16.73 -17.04 14.42
CA ALA A 773 -18.18 -16.83 14.48
C ALA A 773 -18.92 -17.33 13.23
N ASN A 774 -18.72 -18.61 12.90
CA ASN A 774 -19.36 -19.30 11.79
C ASN A 774 -19.93 -20.65 12.27
N ARG A 775 -20.23 -21.57 11.35
CA ARG A 775 -20.74 -22.92 11.64
C ARG A 775 -19.77 -24.02 11.17
N PHE A 776 -18.46 -23.73 11.12
CA PHE A 776 -17.47 -24.74 10.76
C PHE A 776 -17.44 -25.87 11.78
N TYR A 777 -17.18 -27.11 11.34
CA TYR A 777 -17.34 -28.29 12.17
C TYR A 777 -16.30 -29.38 11.90
N GLY A 778 -16.35 -30.40 12.76
CA GLY A 778 -15.50 -31.58 12.65
C GLY A 778 -14.11 -31.37 13.22
N PRO A 779 -13.26 -32.41 13.14
CA PRO A 779 -11.93 -32.36 13.74
C PRO A 779 -10.89 -31.68 12.86
N ILE A 780 -9.97 -30.95 13.50
CA ILE A 780 -8.80 -30.34 12.86
C ILE A 780 -7.72 -31.43 12.70
N LYS A 781 -7.91 -32.33 11.73
CA LYS A 781 -7.03 -33.48 11.48
C LYS A 781 -5.87 -33.10 10.58
N HIS A 782 -4.65 -33.49 10.95
CA HIS A 782 -3.49 -33.32 10.08
C HIS A 782 -3.61 -34.18 8.81
N LEU A 783 -3.60 -33.52 7.66
CA LEU A 783 -3.41 -34.09 6.31
C LEU A 783 -2.20 -33.36 5.70
N GLU A 784 -1.57 -33.93 4.67
CA GLU A 784 -0.25 -33.58 4.09
C GLU A 784 0.02 -32.09 3.75
N ASN A 785 -0.96 -31.18 3.87
CA ASN A 785 -0.80 -29.75 3.60
C ASN A 785 -0.57 -28.96 4.90
N ASN A 786 0.52 -28.18 4.93
CA ASN A 786 0.88 -27.31 6.05
C ASN A 786 0.92 -25.85 5.60
N PHE A 787 0.54 -24.93 6.48
CA PHE A 787 0.65 -23.49 6.21
C PHE A 787 2.12 -23.05 6.39
N PRO A 788 2.77 -22.47 5.36
CA PRO A 788 4.20 -22.17 5.37
C PRO A 788 4.55 -20.93 6.21
N VAL A 789 3.69 -19.89 6.17
CA VAL A 789 3.98 -18.56 6.72
C VAL A 789 2.86 -17.98 7.61
N LEU A 790 1.92 -18.80 8.07
CA LEU A 790 0.74 -18.33 8.79
C LEU A 790 1.11 -17.69 10.15
N ASP A 791 0.71 -16.45 10.33
CA ASP A 791 0.98 -15.60 11.50
C ASP A 791 -0.22 -15.50 12.44
N VAL A 792 -1.43 -15.42 11.87
CA VAL A 792 -2.69 -15.25 12.61
C VAL A 792 -3.68 -16.34 12.21
N LEU A 793 -4.18 -17.07 13.20
CA LEU A 793 -5.30 -18.00 13.03
C LEU A 793 -6.39 -17.70 14.07
N ASP A 794 -7.54 -17.21 13.60
CA ASP A 794 -8.75 -17.07 14.41
C ASP A 794 -9.88 -17.95 13.87
N ILE A 795 -10.20 -19.01 14.60
CA ILE A 795 -11.28 -19.95 14.30
C ILE A 795 -12.29 -20.00 15.46
N ALA A 796 -12.31 -18.98 16.31
CA ALA A 796 -13.12 -18.95 17.50
C ALA A 796 -14.63 -18.96 17.19
N SER A 797 -15.46 -19.35 18.15
CA SER A 797 -16.92 -19.36 18.04
C SER A 797 -17.43 -20.17 16.84
N ASN A 798 -17.02 -21.44 16.76
CA ASN A 798 -17.41 -22.40 15.72
C ASN A 798 -17.86 -23.73 16.37
N ASN A 799 -17.99 -24.80 15.58
CA ASN A 799 -18.40 -26.13 16.01
C ASN A 799 -17.30 -27.19 15.79
N PHE A 800 -16.02 -26.78 15.79
CA PHE A 800 -14.88 -27.70 15.67
C PHE A 800 -14.81 -28.64 16.88
N SER A 801 -14.42 -29.89 16.65
CA SER A 801 -14.42 -30.94 17.69
C SER A 801 -13.14 -31.79 17.70
N GLY A 802 -13.02 -32.70 18.67
CA GLY A 802 -11.85 -33.56 18.81
C GLY A 802 -10.65 -32.83 19.42
N HIS A 803 -9.46 -33.38 19.24
CA HIS A 803 -8.24 -32.85 19.86
C HIS A 803 -7.62 -31.73 19.03
N LEU A 804 -7.12 -30.69 19.68
CA LEU A 804 -6.32 -29.66 19.01
C LEU A 804 -5.01 -30.27 18.49
N SER A 805 -4.75 -30.11 17.20
CA SER A 805 -3.45 -30.38 16.59
C SER A 805 -2.90 -29.07 16.04
N ILE A 806 -1.62 -28.79 16.26
CA ILE A 806 -0.94 -27.62 15.65
C ILE A 806 0.17 -28.05 14.68
N LYS A 807 0.18 -29.32 14.27
CA LYS A 807 1.22 -29.87 13.40
C LYS A 807 1.14 -29.32 11.96
N PHE A 808 0.02 -28.71 11.59
CA PHE A 808 -0.17 -28.11 10.26
C PHE A 808 0.52 -26.76 10.09
N PHE A 809 1.13 -26.19 11.14
CA PHE A 809 2.03 -25.05 10.99
C PHE A 809 3.42 -25.57 10.65
N HIS A 810 3.92 -25.26 9.44
CA HIS A 810 5.27 -25.66 9.05
C HIS A 810 6.32 -24.86 9.83
N ALA A 811 6.12 -23.55 9.94
CA ALA A 811 6.98 -22.63 10.69
C ALA A 811 6.31 -22.20 12.01
N THR A 812 6.18 -23.11 12.98
CA THR A 812 5.60 -22.79 14.31
C THR A 812 6.24 -21.57 15.02
N HIS A 813 7.46 -21.19 14.64
CA HIS A 813 8.15 -20.00 15.15
C HIS A 813 7.59 -18.65 14.63
N GLN A 814 6.73 -18.67 13.60
CA GLN A 814 6.14 -17.46 13.03
C GLN A 814 4.79 -17.08 13.65
N LEU A 815 4.02 -18.06 14.16
CA LEU A 815 2.67 -17.85 14.69
C LEU A 815 2.66 -16.85 15.87
N ARG A 816 1.94 -15.73 15.69
CA ARG A 816 1.78 -14.66 16.66
C ARG A 816 0.44 -14.71 17.38
N SER A 817 -0.64 -15.09 16.70
CA SER A 817 -1.98 -15.12 17.31
C SER A 817 -2.72 -16.43 16.99
N LEU A 818 -3.17 -17.11 18.05
CA LEU A 818 -3.95 -18.33 17.97
C LEU A 818 -5.23 -18.21 18.81
N LYS A 819 -6.36 -18.03 18.14
CA LYS A 819 -7.68 -17.90 18.75
C LYS A 819 -8.59 -19.02 18.29
N ILE A 820 -8.92 -19.92 19.20
CA ILE A 820 -9.73 -21.12 18.95
C ILE A 820 -10.88 -21.28 19.94
N GLY A 821 -11.11 -20.25 20.77
CA GLY A 821 -12.10 -20.29 21.83
C GLY A 821 -13.54 -20.49 21.31
N GLY A 822 -14.47 -20.96 22.13
CA GLY A 822 -15.87 -21.12 21.73
C GLY A 822 -16.11 -22.26 20.74
N ASN A 823 -15.47 -23.40 20.95
CA ASN A 823 -15.59 -24.60 20.11
C ASN A 823 -15.91 -25.83 20.99
N LYS A 824 -15.84 -27.04 20.41
CA LYS A 824 -16.02 -28.34 21.10
C LYS A 824 -14.71 -29.13 21.18
N LEU A 825 -13.57 -28.45 21.27
CA LEU A 825 -12.27 -29.10 21.35
C LEU A 825 -12.06 -29.75 22.73
N GLU A 826 -11.44 -30.92 22.75
CA GLU A 826 -11.22 -31.72 23.97
C GLU A 826 -9.78 -32.23 24.06
N GLY A 827 -9.48 -32.96 25.14
CA GLY A 827 -8.15 -33.50 25.41
C GLY A 827 -7.21 -32.45 26.03
N LYS A 828 -5.91 -32.60 25.78
CA LYS A 828 -4.83 -31.78 26.35
C LYS A 828 -4.31 -30.75 25.35
N LEU A 829 -3.69 -29.67 25.85
CA LEU A 829 -3.02 -28.70 24.98
C LEU A 829 -1.74 -29.30 24.37
N PRO A 830 -1.46 -29.12 23.07
CA PRO A 830 -0.24 -29.60 22.45
C PRO A 830 1.01 -28.92 23.01
N ARG A 831 1.95 -29.70 23.55
CA ARG A 831 3.23 -29.20 24.07
C ARG A 831 4.08 -28.45 23.03
N SER A 832 3.86 -28.72 21.74
CA SER A 832 4.54 -28.03 20.64
C SER A 832 4.27 -26.52 20.61
N LEU A 833 3.23 -26.02 21.27
CA LEU A 833 2.98 -24.58 21.42
C LEU A 833 4.13 -23.86 22.15
N ALA A 834 4.94 -24.58 22.96
CA ALA A 834 6.15 -24.04 23.58
C ALA A 834 7.22 -23.57 22.56
N ASN A 835 7.10 -24.01 21.30
CA ASN A 835 8.00 -23.61 20.21
C ASN A 835 7.58 -22.30 19.53
N CYS A 836 6.35 -21.83 19.75
CA CYS A 836 5.82 -20.60 19.16
C CYS A 836 6.36 -19.36 19.88
N LYS A 837 7.64 -19.02 19.64
CA LYS A 837 8.33 -17.95 20.37
C LYS A 837 7.79 -16.54 20.12
N LYS A 838 7.13 -16.32 18.97
CA LYS A 838 6.44 -15.06 18.63
C LYS A 838 4.99 -14.98 19.12
N LEU A 839 4.46 -16.03 19.77
CA LEU A 839 3.07 -16.07 20.18
C LEU A 839 2.76 -14.97 21.21
N GLU A 840 1.91 -14.05 20.84
CA GLU A 840 1.40 -12.91 21.63
C GLU A 840 0.04 -13.22 22.24
N VAL A 841 -0.85 -13.87 21.47
CA VAL A 841 -2.24 -14.13 21.88
C VAL A 841 -2.54 -15.62 21.79
N LEU A 842 -2.96 -16.21 22.91
CA LEU A 842 -3.49 -17.57 22.97
C LEU A 842 -4.86 -17.58 23.66
N ASP A 843 -5.92 -17.77 22.87
CA ASP A 843 -7.28 -17.93 23.36
C ASP A 843 -7.81 -19.34 23.02
N VAL A 844 -7.96 -20.17 24.05
CA VAL A 844 -8.55 -21.51 23.96
C VAL A 844 -9.82 -21.63 24.80
N GLY A 845 -10.39 -20.50 25.23
CA GLY A 845 -11.52 -20.44 26.15
C GLY A 845 -12.79 -21.11 25.62
N LYS A 846 -13.77 -21.39 26.46
CA LYS A 846 -15.09 -21.94 26.06
C LYS A 846 -14.96 -23.20 25.18
N ASN A 847 -14.19 -24.18 25.66
CA ASN A 847 -14.00 -25.49 25.02
C ASN A 847 -14.24 -26.61 26.06
N MET A 848 -13.85 -27.84 25.75
CA MET A 848 -13.93 -29.01 26.64
C MET A 848 -12.54 -29.55 27.02
N ILE A 849 -11.50 -28.70 27.02
CA ILE A 849 -10.11 -29.07 27.28
C ILE A 849 -9.97 -29.52 28.73
N HIS A 850 -9.39 -30.71 28.91
CA HIS A 850 -9.14 -31.32 30.21
C HIS A 850 -7.63 -31.51 30.37
N ASP A 851 -6.99 -30.62 31.13
CA ASP A 851 -5.55 -30.64 31.35
C ASP A 851 -5.19 -29.95 32.68
N THR A 852 -3.93 -30.06 33.11
CA THR A 852 -3.38 -29.20 34.16
C THR A 852 -2.95 -27.86 33.58
N PHE A 853 -2.63 -26.87 34.43
CA PHE A 853 -2.10 -25.60 33.95
C PHE A 853 -0.83 -25.80 33.07
N PRO A 854 -0.75 -25.21 31.87
CA PRO A 854 0.36 -25.41 30.93
C PRO A 854 1.61 -24.61 31.34
N ASN A 855 2.33 -25.09 32.36
CA ASN A 855 3.54 -24.45 32.91
C ASN A 855 4.66 -24.17 31.89
N TRP A 856 4.64 -24.77 30.71
CA TRP A 856 5.62 -24.50 29.66
C TRP A 856 5.33 -23.20 28.89
N LEU A 857 4.12 -22.64 28.96
CA LEU A 857 3.79 -21.33 28.36
C LEU A 857 4.49 -20.17 29.08
N VAL A 858 4.83 -20.34 30.35
CA VAL A 858 5.43 -19.29 31.20
C VAL A 858 6.76 -18.77 30.64
N LYS A 859 7.43 -19.55 29.78
CA LYS A 859 8.74 -19.21 29.17
C LYS A 859 8.61 -18.59 27.76
N LEU A 860 7.39 -18.31 27.28
CA LEU A 860 7.21 -17.64 25.99
C LEU A 860 7.52 -16.14 26.15
N PRO A 861 8.45 -15.59 25.34
CA PRO A 861 8.95 -14.22 25.56
C PRO A 861 7.96 -13.14 25.16
N SER A 862 7.07 -13.42 24.20
CA SER A 862 6.14 -12.44 23.62
C SER A 862 4.70 -12.61 24.07
N LEU A 863 4.37 -13.59 24.93
CA LEU A 863 2.96 -13.88 25.26
C LEU A 863 2.36 -12.76 26.12
N MET A 864 1.34 -12.09 25.57
CA MET A 864 0.62 -10.97 26.18
C MET A 864 -0.77 -11.34 26.68
N VAL A 865 -1.45 -12.26 26.00
CA VAL A 865 -2.83 -12.65 26.33
C VAL A 865 -2.94 -14.17 26.43
N LEU A 866 -3.44 -14.65 27.58
CA LEU A 866 -3.72 -16.06 27.82
C LEU A 866 -5.15 -16.25 28.36
N ILE A 867 -6.00 -16.88 27.55
CA ILE A 867 -7.40 -17.16 27.90
C ILE A 867 -7.64 -18.66 27.90
N LEU A 868 -7.85 -19.23 29.09
CA LEU A 868 -8.19 -20.64 29.34
C LEU A 868 -9.63 -20.83 29.84
N ARG A 869 -10.40 -19.74 29.94
CA ARG A 869 -11.72 -19.70 30.58
C ARG A 869 -12.69 -20.79 30.10
N SER A 870 -13.64 -21.19 30.95
CA SER A 870 -14.74 -22.09 30.58
C SER A 870 -14.26 -23.39 29.91
N ASN A 871 -13.39 -24.11 30.59
CA ASN A 871 -12.85 -25.42 30.18
C ASN A 871 -12.93 -26.40 31.36
N LYS A 872 -12.17 -27.49 31.34
CA LYS A 872 -12.06 -28.49 32.41
C LYS A 872 -10.63 -28.56 32.97
N PHE A 873 -9.89 -27.44 32.99
CA PHE A 873 -8.56 -27.42 33.57
C PHE A 873 -8.62 -27.66 35.09
N TYR A 874 -7.62 -28.35 35.66
CA TYR A 874 -7.63 -28.73 37.07
C TYR A 874 -6.23 -28.74 37.70
N GLY A 875 -6.21 -28.96 39.02
CA GLY A 875 -4.99 -29.00 39.82
C GLY A 875 -4.56 -27.61 40.29
N SER A 876 -3.44 -27.56 41.01
CA SER A 876 -2.86 -26.31 41.51
C SER A 876 -1.91 -25.67 40.50
N ILE A 877 -1.78 -24.35 40.58
CA ILE A 877 -0.90 -23.54 39.75
C ILE A 877 0.37 -23.25 40.55
N HIS A 878 1.50 -23.81 40.11
CA HIS A 878 2.80 -23.63 40.75
C HIS A 878 3.85 -23.26 39.72
N PHE A 879 4.65 -22.24 40.04
CA PHE A 879 5.80 -21.80 39.25
C PHE A 879 7.09 -22.12 39.99
N SER A 880 8.08 -22.68 39.29
CA SER A 880 9.43 -22.85 39.81
C SER A 880 10.18 -21.52 39.70
N GLY A 881 10.78 -21.05 40.80
CA GLY A 881 11.30 -19.69 41.05
C GLY A 881 12.45 -19.16 40.17
N ASP A 882 12.54 -19.57 38.91
CA ASP A 882 13.41 -18.95 37.92
C ASP A 882 12.73 -17.64 37.53
N GLY A 883 13.18 -16.49 38.06
CA GLY A 883 12.56 -15.18 37.87
C GLY A 883 12.55 -14.66 36.43
N ASN A 884 11.87 -15.34 35.50
CA ASN A 884 11.67 -15.01 34.09
C ASN A 884 10.34 -15.60 33.55
N ALA A 885 9.39 -15.94 34.43
CA ALA A 885 8.05 -16.34 34.03
C ALA A 885 7.23 -15.14 33.51
N PHE A 886 6.45 -15.35 32.44
CA PHE A 886 5.52 -14.39 31.82
C PHE A 886 6.03 -12.94 31.72
N PRO A 887 7.10 -12.70 30.94
CA PRO A 887 7.74 -11.38 30.88
C PRO A 887 6.82 -10.27 30.36
N MET A 888 5.84 -10.60 29.50
CA MET A 888 4.98 -9.62 28.81
C MET A 888 3.47 -9.89 28.97
N LEU A 889 3.05 -10.71 29.94
CA LEU A 889 1.63 -11.10 30.06
C LEU A 889 0.77 -9.98 30.69
N HIS A 890 -0.20 -9.47 29.92
CA HIS A 890 -1.11 -8.39 30.31
C HIS A 890 -2.51 -8.91 30.67
N ILE A 891 -2.99 -9.97 30.02
CA ILE A 891 -4.33 -10.53 30.25
C ILE A 891 -4.20 -12.02 30.59
N LEU A 892 -4.70 -12.39 31.77
CA LEU A 892 -4.80 -13.77 32.22
C LEU A 892 -6.24 -14.09 32.67
N ASP A 893 -6.94 -14.88 31.87
CA ASP A 893 -8.31 -15.32 32.17
C ASP A 893 -8.37 -16.85 32.32
N LEU A 894 -8.52 -17.29 33.56
CA LEU A 894 -8.62 -18.69 33.97
C LEU A 894 -10.03 -19.07 34.45
N ALA A 895 -11.01 -18.18 34.25
CA ALA A 895 -12.33 -18.27 34.87
C ALA A 895 -13.08 -19.57 34.50
N SER A 896 -13.99 -20.01 35.36
CA SER A 896 -14.88 -21.16 35.07
C SER A 896 -14.13 -22.44 34.68
N ASN A 897 -13.21 -22.86 35.54
CA ASN A 897 -12.46 -24.11 35.43
C ASN A 897 -12.56 -24.90 36.74
N ASN A 898 -11.72 -25.91 36.93
CA ASN A 898 -11.63 -26.74 38.12
C ASN A 898 -10.25 -26.62 38.81
N PHE A 899 -9.56 -25.48 38.66
CA PHE A 899 -8.29 -25.22 39.35
C PHE A 899 -8.52 -25.17 40.87
N SER A 900 -7.51 -25.57 41.63
CA SER A 900 -7.58 -25.67 43.10
C SER A 900 -6.27 -25.28 43.78
N GLY A 901 -6.23 -25.30 45.11
CA GLY A 901 -5.04 -24.91 45.88
C GLY A 901 -4.99 -23.42 46.20
N GLU A 902 -3.88 -23.00 46.81
CA GLU A 902 -3.63 -21.61 47.18
C GLU A 902 -2.94 -20.84 46.03
N VAL A 903 -3.29 -19.56 45.87
CA VAL A 903 -2.57 -18.65 44.97
C VAL A 903 -1.28 -18.23 45.68
N SER A 904 -0.14 -18.65 45.14
CA SER A 904 1.18 -18.50 45.77
C SER A 904 1.79 -17.11 45.52
N VAL A 905 2.82 -16.74 46.30
CA VAL A 905 3.60 -15.51 46.08
C VAL A 905 4.27 -15.53 44.70
N GLU A 906 4.80 -16.69 44.31
CA GLU A 906 5.43 -16.91 43.02
C GLU A 906 4.45 -16.68 41.85
N PHE A 907 3.14 -16.86 42.08
CA PHE A 907 2.11 -16.55 41.08
C PHE A 907 2.08 -15.05 40.76
N PHE A 908 1.96 -14.19 41.78
CA PHE A 908 1.95 -12.75 41.58
C PHE A 908 3.26 -12.24 40.97
N GLN A 909 4.40 -12.74 41.46
CA GLN A 909 5.72 -12.38 40.95
C GLN A 909 5.96 -12.76 39.48
N SER A 910 5.18 -13.71 38.94
CA SER A 910 5.25 -14.09 37.54
C SER A 910 4.62 -13.06 36.59
N LEU A 911 3.69 -12.22 37.06
CA LEU A 911 2.88 -11.32 36.20
C LEU A 911 3.55 -9.95 35.98
N ARG A 912 4.77 -9.96 35.44
CA ARG A 912 5.66 -8.78 35.39
C ARG A 912 5.09 -7.55 34.71
N ALA A 913 4.44 -7.74 33.56
CA ALA A 913 3.88 -6.62 32.81
C ALA A 913 2.73 -5.92 33.55
N MET A 914 2.06 -6.63 34.47
CA MET A 914 1.02 -6.05 35.33
C MET A 914 1.60 -5.23 36.51
N MET A 915 2.91 -5.28 36.75
CA MET A 915 3.58 -4.59 37.86
C MET A 915 4.10 -3.18 37.49
N VAL A 916 4.16 -2.86 36.20
CA VAL A 916 4.76 -1.61 35.67
C VAL A 916 3.66 -0.71 35.14
N ILE A 917 3.63 0.55 35.60
CA ILE A 917 2.76 1.59 35.04
C ILE A 917 3.52 2.28 33.92
N ASP A 918 3.07 2.14 32.68
CA ASP A 918 3.69 2.83 31.53
C ASP A 918 3.27 4.31 31.51
N GLY A 919 4.24 5.21 31.33
CA GLY A 919 4.09 6.66 31.47
C GLY A 919 3.68 7.37 30.18
N ASN A 920 3.73 6.71 29.03
CA ASN A 920 3.55 7.36 27.73
C ASN A 920 2.09 7.32 27.25
N LYS A 921 1.19 8.00 27.97
CA LYS A 921 -0.26 8.04 27.67
C LYS A 921 -0.63 8.81 26.38
N SER A 922 0.31 9.48 25.73
CA SER A 922 0.05 10.34 24.57
C SER A 922 -0.11 9.58 23.24
N ASN A 923 0.43 8.37 23.11
CA ASN A 923 0.28 7.51 21.93
C ASN A 923 -0.14 6.09 22.36
N PRO A 924 -1.40 5.66 22.12
CA PRO A 924 -1.86 4.33 22.48
C PRO A 924 -1.16 3.28 21.62
N SER A 925 -0.48 2.32 22.26
CA SER A 925 0.05 1.14 21.58
C SER A 925 -0.89 -0.06 21.74
N TYR A 926 -1.09 -0.81 20.66
CA TYR A 926 -1.92 -2.01 20.57
C TYR A 926 -1.09 -3.26 20.30
N VAL A 927 -1.58 -4.42 20.74
CA VAL A 927 -0.99 -5.72 20.42
C VAL A 927 -1.07 -5.94 18.91
N GLY A 928 0.07 -6.21 18.28
CA GLY A 928 0.21 -6.28 16.83
C GLY A 928 0.46 -4.93 16.14
N ASP A 929 0.78 -3.85 16.87
CA ASP A 929 1.28 -2.60 16.25
C ASP A 929 2.54 -2.86 15.41
N ASN A 930 2.60 -2.24 14.22
CA ASN A 930 3.57 -2.53 13.14
C ASN A 930 3.35 -3.86 12.40
N SER A 931 2.20 -4.51 12.58
CA SER A 931 1.75 -5.63 11.75
C SER A 931 0.53 -5.25 10.90
N TYR A 932 0.23 -6.06 9.89
CA TYR A 932 -0.93 -5.94 8.99
C TYR A 932 -2.26 -6.39 9.63
N TYR A 933 -2.26 -6.86 10.89
CA TYR A 933 -3.47 -7.29 11.61
C TYR A 933 -3.41 -6.97 13.10
N GLN A 934 -4.44 -6.27 13.61
CA GLN A 934 -4.56 -5.94 15.03
C GLN A 934 -5.45 -6.97 15.74
N ASP A 935 -4.99 -7.47 16.88
CA ASP A 935 -5.72 -8.50 17.63
C ASP A 935 -6.90 -7.93 18.43
N SER A 936 -8.02 -8.65 18.38
CA SER A 936 -9.17 -8.50 19.28
C SER A 936 -9.12 -9.46 20.47
N VAL A 937 -9.80 -9.13 21.58
CA VAL A 937 -9.96 -10.02 22.73
C VAL A 937 -11.34 -9.88 23.36
N THR A 938 -11.88 -10.97 23.89
CA THR A 938 -13.14 -10.95 24.66
C THR A 938 -12.88 -11.31 26.11
N ILE A 939 -13.09 -10.38 27.04
CA ILE A 939 -12.90 -10.58 28.49
C ILE A 939 -14.15 -10.18 29.29
N VAL A 940 -14.25 -10.61 30.54
CA VAL A 940 -15.29 -10.12 31.46
C VAL A 940 -14.78 -8.86 32.16
N ASN A 941 -15.47 -7.74 32.01
CA ASN A 941 -15.18 -6.49 32.71
C ASN A 941 -16.50 -5.85 33.18
N LYS A 942 -16.53 -5.33 34.42
CA LYS A 942 -17.73 -4.75 35.06
C LYS A 942 -18.94 -5.70 35.07
N GLY A 943 -18.71 -7.01 35.11
CA GLY A 943 -19.75 -8.04 35.08
C GLY A 943 -20.32 -8.36 33.70
N PHE A 944 -19.77 -7.80 32.62
CA PHE A 944 -20.21 -8.07 31.24
C PHE A 944 -19.08 -8.67 30.40
N GLU A 945 -19.44 -9.53 29.45
CA GLU A 945 -18.52 -10.00 28.42
C GLU A 945 -18.34 -8.89 27.36
N ILE A 946 -17.15 -8.29 27.31
CA ILE A 946 -16.82 -7.17 26.42
C ILE A 946 -15.84 -7.66 25.34
N ASN A 947 -16.18 -7.42 24.08
CA ASN A 947 -15.29 -7.65 22.95
C ASN A 947 -14.50 -6.36 22.64
N TYR A 948 -13.21 -6.36 22.94
CA TYR A 948 -12.29 -5.31 22.56
C TYR A 948 -11.79 -5.60 21.14
N GLN A 949 -12.21 -4.79 20.17
CA GLN A 949 -11.83 -4.94 18.77
C GLN A 949 -10.32 -4.77 18.53
N LYS A 950 -9.64 -4.02 19.42
CA LYS A 950 -8.18 -3.85 19.45
C LYS A 950 -7.71 -3.97 20.89
N ILE A 951 -6.66 -4.75 21.14
CA ILE A 951 -6.09 -4.92 22.49
C ILE A 951 -5.09 -3.78 22.73
N LEU A 952 -5.45 -2.83 23.60
CA LEU A 952 -4.50 -1.85 24.12
C LEU A 952 -3.47 -2.56 25.00
N THR A 953 -2.19 -2.26 24.81
CA THR A 953 -1.09 -2.81 25.65
C THR A 953 -1.22 -2.39 27.11
N LEU A 954 -1.92 -1.28 27.39
CA LEU A 954 -2.21 -0.84 28.76
C LEU A 954 -3.32 -1.64 29.46
N LEU A 955 -4.17 -2.37 28.71
CA LEU A 955 -5.27 -3.13 29.30
C LEU A 955 -4.73 -4.38 30.01
N THR A 956 -4.89 -4.43 31.33
CA THR A 956 -4.48 -5.57 32.15
C THR A 956 -5.64 -6.17 32.93
N CYS A 957 -5.71 -7.51 32.93
CA CYS A 957 -6.83 -8.25 33.49
C CYS A 957 -6.36 -9.55 34.14
N LEU A 958 -6.85 -9.80 35.36
CA LEU A 958 -6.68 -11.05 36.09
C LEU A 958 -8.06 -11.58 36.50
N ASP A 959 -8.52 -12.63 35.81
CA ASP A 959 -9.77 -13.32 36.13
C ASP A 959 -9.50 -14.77 36.56
N LEU A 960 -9.71 -15.05 37.85
CA LEU A 960 -9.60 -16.37 38.47
C LEU A 960 -10.97 -16.92 38.90
N SER A 961 -12.05 -16.28 38.47
CA SER A 961 -13.39 -16.55 39.01
C SER A 961 -13.92 -17.95 38.71
N ASN A 962 -14.89 -18.40 39.50
CA ASN A 962 -15.60 -19.67 39.31
C ASN A 962 -14.63 -20.88 39.17
N ASN A 963 -13.76 -21.03 40.16
CA ASN A 963 -12.81 -22.14 40.31
C ASN A 963 -12.95 -22.73 41.73
N ASN A 964 -11.98 -23.55 42.16
CA ASN A 964 -11.90 -24.09 43.51
C ASN A 964 -10.67 -23.57 44.28
N PHE A 965 -10.19 -22.35 43.99
CA PHE A 965 -9.09 -21.75 44.74
C PHE A 965 -9.50 -21.51 46.19
N HIS A 966 -8.57 -21.71 47.12
CA HIS A 966 -8.77 -21.46 48.55
C HIS A 966 -7.54 -20.75 49.14
N GLY A 967 -7.53 -20.54 50.46
CA GLY A 967 -6.48 -19.75 51.13
C GLY A 967 -6.90 -18.30 51.30
N ARG A 968 -5.96 -17.49 51.78
CA ARG A 968 -6.13 -16.03 51.88
C ARG A 968 -5.74 -15.33 50.58
N ILE A 969 -6.30 -14.15 50.34
CA ILE A 969 -5.77 -13.24 49.29
C ILE A 969 -4.50 -12.61 49.86
N LEU A 970 -3.36 -12.81 49.17
CA LEU A 970 -2.04 -12.37 49.64
C LEU A 970 -1.82 -10.86 49.44
N GLU A 971 -0.97 -10.25 50.28
CA GLU A 971 -0.68 -8.81 50.23
C GLU A 971 0.13 -8.43 48.98
N GLU A 972 0.88 -9.38 48.39
CA GLU A 972 1.64 -9.23 47.16
C GLU A 972 0.77 -8.87 45.94
N ILE A 973 -0.56 -8.98 46.03
CA ILE A 973 -1.47 -8.44 45.02
C ILE A 973 -1.26 -6.94 44.78
N GLN A 974 -0.74 -6.19 45.77
CA GLN A 974 -0.38 -4.77 45.64
C GLN A 974 0.66 -4.50 44.56
N ASP A 975 1.44 -5.52 44.19
CA ASP A 975 2.54 -5.37 43.23
C ASP A 975 2.02 -5.24 41.80
N LEU A 976 0.78 -5.67 41.51
CA LEU A 976 0.14 -5.60 40.19
C LEU A 976 -0.41 -4.19 39.88
N LYS A 977 0.44 -3.17 40.01
CA LYS A 977 0.04 -1.75 40.00
C LYS A 977 -0.68 -1.27 38.74
N SER A 978 -0.49 -1.93 37.60
CA SER A 978 -1.18 -1.55 36.36
C SER A 978 -2.53 -2.23 36.18
N LEU A 979 -2.97 -3.09 37.10
CA LEU A 979 -4.17 -3.93 36.96
C LEU A 979 -5.46 -3.11 36.82
N HIS A 980 -6.21 -3.32 35.73
CA HIS A 980 -7.49 -2.65 35.48
C HIS A 980 -8.69 -3.51 35.91
N VAL A 981 -8.61 -4.83 35.72
CA VAL A 981 -9.71 -5.77 36.02
C VAL A 981 -9.22 -6.87 36.95
N LEU A 982 -9.87 -7.03 38.10
CA LEU A 982 -9.62 -8.13 39.05
C LEU A 982 -10.93 -8.84 39.40
N ASN A 983 -10.98 -10.14 39.08
CA ASN A 983 -12.13 -10.98 39.40
C ASN A 983 -11.68 -12.28 40.09
N LEU A 984 -12.00 -12.40 41.38
CA LEU A 984 -11.71 -13.57 42.22
C LEU A 984 -12.99 -14.28 42.69
N SER A 985 -14.14 -13.92 42.12
CA SER A 985 -15.45 -14.37 42.57
C SER A 985 -15.67 -15.87 42.43
N TYR A 986 -16.68 -16.43 43.13
CA TYR A 986 -17.05 -17.85 43.04
C TYR A 986 -15.86 -18.80 43.30
N ASN A 987 -15.15 -18.59 44.40
CA ASN A 987 -14.06 -19.46 44.86
C ASN A 987 -14.29 -19.84 46.34
N SER A 988 -13.24 -20.30 47.02
CA SER A 988 -13.24 -20.60 48.46
C SER A 988 -12.20 -19.77 49.22
N PHE A 989 -11.90 -18.55 48.75
CA PHE A 989 -11.01 -17.63 49.48
C PHE A 989 -11.60 -17.28 50.84
N PHE A 990 -10.78 -17.30 51.89
CA PHE A 990 -11.16 -16.96 53.26
C PHE A 990 -10.18 -15.93 53.84
N ASP A 991 -10.33 -15.60 55.12
CA ASP A 991 -9.61 -14.50 55.79
C ASP A 991 -10.18 -13.12 55.39
N SER A 992 -9.58 -12.07 55.95
CA SER A 992 -9.92 -10.68 55.67
C SER A 992 -9.47 -10.22 54.29
N ILE A 993 -10.19 -9.25 53.73
CA ILE A 993 -9.78 -8.57 52.50
C ILE A 993 -8.49 -7.80 52.81
N PRO A 994 -7.37 -8.03 52.10
CA PRO A 994 -6.10 -7.37 52.41
C PRO A 994 -6.16 -5.88 52.10
N SER A 995 -5.55 -5.07 52.95
CA SER A 995 -5.52 -3.61 52.75
C SER A 995 -4.65 -3.19 51.54
N ALA A 996 -3.69 -4.04 51.15
CA ALA A 996 -2.91 -3.95 49.92
C ALA A 996 -3.73 -3.64 48.66
N LEU A 997 -4.96 -4.15 48.53
CA LEU A 997 -5.80 -3.91 47.36
C LEU A 997 -6.06 -2.41 47.10
N GLY A 998 -5.98 -1.56 48.14
CA GLY A 998 -6.10 -0.10 47.98
C GLY A 998 -4.97 0.56 47.20
N SER A 999 -3.85 -0.14 46.94
CA SER A 999 -2.71 0.39 46.16
C SER A 999 -2.90 0.29 44.65
N LEU A 1000 -3.90 -0.46 44.17
CA LEU A 1000 -4.13 -0.73 42.75
C LEU A 1000 -4.87 0.42 42.08
N THR A 1001 -4.25 1.59 42.00
CA THR A 1001 -4.93 2.84 41.64
C THR A 1001 -5.57 2.84 40.24
N GLU A 1002 -5.06 2.06 39.28
CA GLU A 1002 -5.64 1.94 37.93
C GLU A 1002 -6.85 0.98 37.85
N LEU A 1003 -7.25 0.36 38.96
CA LEU A 1003 -8.30 -0.66 38.99
C LEU A 1003 -9.68 -0.05 38.67
N GLU A 1004 -10.30 -0.57 37.62
CA GLU A 1004 -11.61 -0.15 37.12
C GLU A 1004 -12.74 -1.09 37.58
N SER A 1005 -12.45 -2.40 37.73
CA SER A 1005 -13.45 -3.42 38.09
C SER A 1005 -12.89 -4.40 39.13
N LEU A 1006 -13.60 -4.55 40.25
CA LEU A 1006 -13.26 -5.47 41.34
C LEU A 1006 -14.44 -6.36 41.73
N ASP A 1007 -14.30 -7.68 41.55
CA ASP A 1007 -15.29 -8.66 42.01
C ASP A 1007 -14.64 -9.72 42.94
N LEU A 1008 -15.09 -9.72 44.19
CA LEU A 1008 -14.70 -10.68 45.24
C LEU A 1008 -15.90 -11.50 45.75
N SER A 1009 -17.02 -11.45 45.05
CA SER A 1009 -18.28 -12.05 45.50
C SER A 1009 -18.25 -13.58 45.55
N PHE A 1010 -19.17 -14.19 46.30
CA PHE A 1010 -19.28 -15.65 46.43
C PHE A 1010 -17.96 -16.31 46.87
N ASN A 1011 -17.45 -15.86 48.02
CA ASN A 1011 -16.28 -16.42 48.70
C ASN A 1011 -16.60 -16.62 50.21
N LYS A 1012 -15.59 -16.91 51.02
CA LYS A 1012 -15.68 -17.07 52.47
C LYS A 1012 -14.94 -15.95 53.23
N LEU A 1013 -14.82 -14.77 52.62
CA LEU A 1013 -14.08 -13.63 53.19
C LEU A 1013 -14.83 -13.07 54.40
N PHE A 1014 -14.12 -12.71 55.47
CA PHE A 1014 -14.71 -12.17 56.70
C PHE A 1014 -14.00 -10.91 57.22
N GLY A 1015 -14.47 -10.34 58.32
CA GLY A 1015 -13.91 -9.10 58.87
C GLY A 1015 -14.45 -7.85 58.19
N LYS A 1016 -13.81 -6.71 58.46
CA LYS A 1016 -14.25 -5.40 57.95
C LYS A 1016 -13.77 -5.16 56.52
N ILE A 1017 -14.56 -4.41 55.74
CA ILE A 1017 -14.11 -3.87 54.45
C ILE A 1017 -12.99 -2.84 54.73
N PRO A 1018 -11.77 -3.02 54.19
CA PRO A 1018 -10.67 -2.10 54.45
C PRO A 1018 -10.99 -0.69 53.94
N PRO A 1019 -10.83 0.37 54.77
CA PRO A 1019 -11.06 1.74 54.32
C PRO A 1019 -10.09 2.17 53.21
N GLN A 1020 -8.93 1.52 53.09
CA GLN A 1020 -7.97 1.74 52.02
C GLN A 1020 -8.58 1.54 50.62
N LEU A 1021 -9.60 0.68 50.44
CA LEU A 1021 -10.23 0.52 49.13
C LEU A 1021 -10.89 1.81 48.62
N THR A 1022 -11.19 2.77 49.51
CA THR A 1022 -11.73 4.07 49.10
C THR A 1022 -10.72 4.94 48.34
N SER A 1023 -9.43 4.61 48.30
CA SER A 1023 -8.42 5.31 47.48
C SER A 1023 -8.47 4.94 46.00
N LEU A 1024 -9.24 3.92 45.60
CA LEU A 1024 -9.38 3.48 44.21
C LEU A 1024 -10.29 4.42 43.42
N THR A 1025 -9.73 5.53 42.92
CA THR A 1025 -10.51 6.60 42.27
C THR A 1025 -11.04 6.24 40.88
N PHE A 1026 -10.42 5.27 40.19
CA PHE A 1026 -10.84 4.78 38.87
C PHE A 1026 -11.87 3.65 38.94
N LEU A 1027 -12.21 3.17 40.14
CA LEU A 1027 -13.08 2.02 40.33
C LEU A 1027 -14.52 2.35 39.89
N ALA A 1028 -14.97 1.69 38.83
CA ALA A 1028 -16.29 1.87 38.23
C ALA A 1028 -17.26 0.70 38.54
N ALA A 1029 -16.75 -0.47 38.91
CA ALA A 1029 -17.56 -1.62 39.31
C ALA A 1029 -16.98 -2.32 40.55
N LEU A 1030 -17.83 -2.59 41.53
CA LEU A 1030 -17.49 -3.30 42.77
C LEU A 1030 -18.55 -4.34 43.10
N ASN A 1031 -18.12 -5.56 43.44
CA ASN A 1031 -18.99 -6.60 43.95
C ASN A 1031 -18.32 -7.39 45.09
N LEU A 1032 -18.86 -7.27 46.30
CA LEU A 1032 -18.43 -7.94 47.53
C LEU A 1032 -19.51 -8.87 48.08
N SER A 1033 -20.57 -9.13 47.31
CA SER A 1033 -21.74 -9.86 47.76
C SER A 1033 -21.45 -11.32 48.11
N TYR A 1034 -22.30 -11.94 48.93
CA TYR A 1034 -22.21 -13.35 49.32
C TYR A 1034 -20.84 -13.73 49.92
N ASN A 1035 -20.46 -13.01 50.99
CA ASN A 1035 -19.31 -13.29 51.83
C ASN A 1035 -19.74 -13.29 53.32
N GLN A 1036 -18.79 -13.23 54.26
CA GLN A 1036 -19.01 -13.13 55.70
C GLN A 1036 -18.51 -11.79 56.27
N LEU A 1037 -18.55 -10.72 55.48
CA LEU A 1037 -18.05 -9.41 55.86
C LEU A 1037 -18.93 -8.77 56.96
N GLU A 1038 -18.31 -7.92 57.79
CA GLU A 1038 -18.95 -7.27 58.93
C GLU A 1038 -18.55 -5.81 59.11
N GLY A 1039 -19.35 -5.07 59.88
CA GLY A 1039 -19.11 -3.67 60.17
C GLY A 1039 -19.70 -2.71 59.13
N SER A 1040 -19.32 -1.43 59.25
CA SER A 1040 -19.85 -0.35 58.40
C SER A 1040 -19.21 -0.33 57.02
N ILE A 1041 -20.03 -0.15 55.97
CA ILE A 1041 -19.56 0.07 54.60
C ILE A 1041 -18.86 1.44 54.50
N PRO A 1042 -17.60 1.53 54.02
CA PRO A 1042 -16.92 2.81 53.79
C PRO A 1042 -17.68 3.72 52.80
N GLN A 1043 -17.76 5.03 53.07
CA GLN A 1043 -18.60 5.99 52.30
C GLN A 1043 -17.80 7.07 51.54
N SER A 1044 -16.51 6.86 51.27
CA SER A 1044 -15.66 7.88 50.63
C SER A 1044 -15.49 7.64 49.12
N ASN A 1045 -15.32 8.71 48.34
CA ASN A 1045 -15.07 8.66 46.89
C ASN A 1045 -16.10 7.81 46.11
N GLN A 1046 -15.64 6.95 45.19
CA GLN A 1046 -16.50 6.08 44.39
C GLN A 1046 -17.21 4.99 45.21
N PHE A 1047 -16.73 4.67 46.42
CA PHE A 1047 -17.35 3.62 47.26
C PHE A 1047 -18.80 3.94 47.65
N GLY A 1048 -19.12 5.23 47.79
CA GLY A 1048 -20.46 5.70 48.11
C GLY A 1048 -21.47 5.62 46.95
N THR A 1049 -21.03 5.32 45.71
CA THR A 1049 -21.91 5.27 44.53
C THR A 1049 -22.44 3.86 44.23
N PHE A 1050 -21.86 2.81 44.84
CA PHE A 1050 -22.25 1.43 44.60
C PHE A 1050 -23.58 1.07 45.28
N LEU A 1051 -24.38 0.22 44.62
CA LEU A 1051 -25.74 -0.13 45.04
C LEU A 1051 -25.77 -1.31 46.02
N ASN A 1052 -26.95 -1.62 46.56
CA ASN A 1052 -27.17 -2.74 47.50
C ASN A 1052 -26.66 -4.08 46.99
N ASP A 1053 -26.76 -4.32 45.68
CA ASP A 1053 -26.38 -5.58 45.06
C ASP A 1053 -24.88 -5.89 45.22
N SER A 1054 -24.05 -4.86 45.33
CA SER A 1054 -22.61 -5.00 45.59
C SER A 1054 -22.29 -5.58 46.98
N TYR A 1055 -23.25 -5.58 47.92
CA TYR A 1055 -23.00 -5.91 49.33
C TYR A 1055 -23.93 -7.00 49.89
N ILE A 1056 -24.98 -7.39 49.15
CA ILE A 1056 -25.98 -8.38 49.59
C ILE A 1056 -25.35 -9.72 49.99
N GLY A 1057 -26.01 -10.49 50.86
CA GLY A 1057 -25.50 -11.80 51.29
C GLY A 1057 -24.42 -11.76 52.37
N ASN A 1058 -24.05 -10.56 52.85
CA ASN A 1058 -23.18 -10.37 54.02
C ASN A 1058 -24.02 -10.01 55.27
N PRO A 1059 -24.36 -10.96 56.15
CA PRO A 1059 -25.37 -10.76 57.19
C PRO A 1059 -24.94 -9.75 58.27
N ARG A 1060 -23.65 -9.49 58.43
CA ARG A 1060 -23.09 -8.60 59.47
C ARG A 1060 -22.66 -7.22 58.95
N LEU A 1061 -22.74 -6.95 57.64
CA LEU A 1061 -22.52 -5.61 57.10
C LEU A 1061 -23.68 -4.67 57.46
N CYS A 1062 -23.40 -3.38 57.54
CA CYS A 1062 -24.35 -2.32 57.85
C CYS A 1062 -23.91 -0.98 57.25
N GLY A 1063 -24.80 0.01 57.23
CA GLY A 1063 -24.54 1.33 56.65
C GLY A 1063 -25.00 1.44 55.19
N VAL A 1064 -25.10 2.66 54.69
CA VAL A 1064 -25.54 2.98 53.31
C VAL A 1064 -24.65 2.22 52.30
N PRO A 1065 -25.19 1.62 51.22
CA PRO A 1065 -26.58 1.68 50.76
C PRO A 1065 -27.54 0.72 51.48
N LEU A 1066 -27.05 -0.21 52.31
CA LEU A 1066 -27.90 -1.20 52.99
C LEU A 1066 -28.89 -0.52 53.95
N MET A 1067 -30.12 -1.04 54.02
CA MET A 1067 -31.15 -0.55 54.95
C MET A 1067 -30.79 -0.80 56.44
N LYS A 1068 -29.80 -1.66 56.72
CA LYS A 1068 -29.38 -2.04 58.07
C LYS A 1068 -28.48 -0.97 58.70
N LYS A 1069 -28.92 -0.39 59.82
CA LYS A 1069 -28.15 0.63 60.58
C LYS A 1069 -27.08 -0.03 61.47
N CYS A 1070 -25.92 0.62 61.64
CA CYS A 1070 -24.76 0.02 62.30
C CYS A 1070 -24.78 -0.10 63.84
N ASN A 1071 -25.91 0.17 64.51
CA ASN A 1071 -25.99 0.20 65.97
C ASN A 1071 -27.17 -0.61 66.56
N GLU A 1072 -27.84 -1.47 65.78
CA GLU A 1072 -28.86 -2.36 66.33
C GLU A 1072 -28.23 -3.65 66.88
N VAL A 1073 -28.07 -3.69 68.20
CA VAL A 1073 -27.75 -4.92 68.94
C VAL A 1073 -29.01 -5.80 68.93
N GLY A 1074 -28.94 -6.92 68.22
CA GLY A 1074 -29.91 -8.01 68.33
C GLY A 1074 -31.08 -7.95 67.36
N SER A 1075 -30.93 -8.61 66.21
CA SER A 1075 -32.06 -9.23 65.52
C SER A 1075 -31.63 -10.60 64.99
N GLN A 1076 -32.47 -11.60 65.27
CA GLN A 1076 -32.21 -13.03 65.21
C GLN A 1076 -31.92 -13.57 63.79
N MET A 1077 -31.06 -14.59 63.76
CA MET A 1077 -30.77 -15.45 62.61
C MET A 1077 -31.99 -16.25 62.14
N LEU A 1078 -32.15 -16.43 60.83
CA LEU A 1078 -32.90 -17.54 60.22
C LEU A 1078 -31.92 -18.64 59.75
N PRO A 1079 -32.32 -19.93 59.76
CA PRO A 1079 -31.37 -21.04 59.61
C PRO A 1079 -30.87 -21.26 58.17
N PRO A 1080 -29.68 -21.86 57.99
CA PRO A 1080 -29.05 -22.11 56.70
C PRO A 1080 -29.64 -23.35 56.02
N LYS A 1081 -30.85 -23.24 55.45
CA LYS A 1081 -31.43 -24.32 54.61
C LYS A 1081 -31.87 -23.89 53.20
N PHE A 1082 -31.72 -22.61 52.83
CA PHE A 1082 -32.02 -22.12 51.47
C PHE A 1082 -30.80 -21.77 50.62
N TYR A 1083 -29.60 -21.67 51.21
CA TYR A 1083 -28.40 -21.21 50.50
C TYR A 1083 -27.77 -22.25 49.57
N SER A 1084 -27.83 -23.54 49.90
CA SER A 1084 -27.23 -24.61 49.09
C SER A 1084 -27.98 -24.85 47.77
N LYS A 1085 -29.28 -24.56 47.71
CA LYS A 1085 -30.08 -24.69 46.48
C LYS A 1085 -29.86 -23.50 45.55
N LEU A 1086 -29.68 -22.29 46.11
CA LEU A 1086 -29.32 -21.08 45.35
C LEU A 1086 -27.89 -21.19 44.81
N GLU A 1087 -26.90 -21.67 45.57
CA GLU A 1087 -25.54 -21.94 45.05
C GLU A 1087 -25.53 -22.85 43.83
N SER A 1088 -26.35 -23.90 43.83
CA SER A 1088 -26.48 -24.86 42.73
C SER A 1088 -27.20 -24.28 41.50
N GLU A 1089 -28.25 -23.47 41.71
CA GLU A 1089 -29.01 -22.83 40.63
C GLU A 1089 -28.31 -21.58 40.09
N THR A 1090 -27.59 -20.80 40.91
CA THR A 1090 -26.80 -19.63 40.49
C THR A 1090 -25.50 -20.04 39.81
N LYS A 1091 -24.83 -21.13 40.23
CA LYS A 1091 -23.74 -21.74 39.41
C LYS A 1091 -24.25 -22.16 38.04
N LYS A 1092 -25.49 -22.64 37.92
CA LYS A 1092 -26.12 -22.91 36.61
C LYS A 1092 -26.44 -21.63 35.83
N ILE A 1093 -26.91 -20.56 36.49
CA ILE A 1093 -27.24 -19.27 35.85
C ILE A 1093 -25.99 -18.51 35.37
N TYR A 1094 -24.90 -18.49 36.14
CA TYR A 1094 -23.61 -17.92 35.71
C TYR A 1094 -23.02 -18.69 34.50
N VAL A 1095 -23.24 -20.01 34.45
CA VAL A 1095 -22.88 -20.85 33.30
C VAL A 1095 -23.84 -20.65 32.10
N THR A 1096 -25.04 -20.09 32.29
CA THR A 1096 -26.04 -19.88 31.22
C THR A 1096 -26.29 -18.42 30.82
N GLN A 1097 -25.62 -17.43 31.42
CA GLN A 1097 -25.69 -16.02 30.99
C GLN A 1097 -25.03 -15.74 29.62
N SER A 1098 -24.62 -16.76 28.86
CA SER A 1098 -24.12 -16.65 27.48
C SER A 1098 -25.24 -16.57 26.41
N LYS A 1099 -26.48 -16.20 26.75
CA LYS A 1099 -27.61 -16.14 25.81
C LYS A 1099 -28.37 -14.81 25.73
N LEU A 1100 -27.91 -13.76 26.40
CA LEU A 1100 -28.42 -12.40 26.18
C LEU A 1100 -27.51 -11.66 25.19
N LYS A 1101 -27.79 -11.81 23.89
CA LYS A 1101 -27.39 -10.81 22.90
C LYS A 1101 -28.24 -9.56 23.17
N PHE A 1102 -27.63 -8.48 23.65
CA PHE A 1102 -28.25 -7.17 23.47
C PHE A 1102 -28.13 -6.82 21.99
N GLN A 1103 -29.23 -7.05 21.27
CA GLN A 1103 -29.46 -6.46 19.95
C GLN A 1103 -29.92 -5.02 20.23
N CYS A 1104 -29.11 -4.02 19.86
CA CYS A 1104 -29.60 -2.64 19.81
C CYS A 1104 -30.85 -2.62 18.90
N PRO A 1105 -32.02 -2.18 19.37
CA PRO A 1105 -33.16 -1.96 18.51
C PRO A 1105 -32.82 -0.76 17.61
N LEU A 1106 -32.84 -1.00 16.30
CA LEU A 1106 -33.05 0.04 15.30
C LEU A 1106 -34.40 0.69 15.61
N GLU A 1107 -34.39 1.92 16.12
CA GLU A 1107 -35.36 2.95 15.74
C GLU A 1107 -34.96 4.33 16.31
N THR A 1108 -34.84 5.28 15.38
CA THR A 1108 -34.76 6.76 15.52
C THR A 1108 -33.40 7.42 15.77
N ASN A 1109 -32.88 8.01 14.68
CA ASN A 1109 -32.15 9.28 14.54
C ASN A 1109 -31.21 9.72 15.68
N THR A 1110 -29.90 9.49 15.53
CA THR A 1110 -28.88 10.52 15.22
C THR A 1110 -27.47 9.95 15.37
N SER A 1111 -26.60 10.41 14.48
CA SER A 1111 -25.17 10.18 14.38
C SER A 1111 -24.39 10.59 15.64
N ARG A 1112 -23.67 9.64 16.26
CA ARG A 1112 -22.39 9.82 16.99
C ARG A 1112 -22.00 8.51 17.70
N CYS A 1113 -21.11 7.72 17.09
CA CYS A 1113 -20.26 6.76 17.78
C CYS A 1113 -18.80 7.07 17.45
N MET A 1114 -18.31 8.21 17.96
CA MET A 1114 -16.90 8.38 18.27
C MET A 1114 -16.79 8.33 19.80
N LEU A 1115 -15.83 7.56 20.29
CA LEU A 1115 -15.26 7.54 21.64
C LEU A 1115 -15.82 8.62 22.58
N ALA A 1116 -16.84 8.26 23.37
CA ALA A 1116 -17.22 8.98 24.56
C ALA A 1116 -16.99 8.07 25.77
N GLN A 1117 -16.30 8.61 26.79
CA GLN A 1117 -16.12 7.98 28.08
C GLN A 1117 -17.45 7.47 28.66
N PRO A 1118 -17.46 6.37 29.44
CA PRO A 1118 -18.69 5.80 29.99
C PRO A 1118 -19.19 6.65 31.16
N LEU A 1119 -19.88 7.75 30.86
CA LEU A 1119 -20.62 8.55 31.85
C LEU A 1119 -22.04 8.94 31.40
N ASP A 1120 -22.41 8.76 30.12
CA ASP A 1120 -23.71 9.25 29.60
C ASP A 1120 -24.80 8.17 29.37
N VAL A 1121 -24.51 6.88 29.55
CA VAL A 1121 -25.52 5.82 29.37
C VAL A 1121 -26.48 5.68 30.58
N TRP A 1122 -26.16 6.30 31.72
CA TRP A 1122 -26.97 6.17 32.94
C TRP A 1122 -28.18 7.13 33.05
N ARG A 1123 -28.41 8.02 32.07
CA ARG A 1123 -29.53 8.99 32.12
C ARG A 1123 -30.80 8.58 31.36
N ASN A 1124 -30.75 7.66 30.41
CA ASN A 1124 -31.90 7.40 29.51
C ASN A 1124 -32.69 6.09 29.76
N VAL A 1125 -32.26 5.23 30.69
CA VAL A 1125 -33.00 3.99 31.01
C VAL A 1125 -34.13 4.20 32.06
N ASN A 1126 -34.12 5.29 32.81
CA ASN A 1126 -35.09 5.54 33.90
C ASN A 1126 -36.30 6.44 33.55
N ARG A 1127 -36.60 6.67 32.27
CA ARG A 1127 -37.84 7.38 31.85
C ARG A 1127 -38.90 6.51 31.14
N GLY A 1128 -38.68 5.20 31.04
CA GLY A 1128 -39.57 4.29 30.30
C GLY A 1128 -40.42 3.32 31.14
N VAL A 1129 -40.46 3.43 32.48
CA VAL A 1129 -41.24 2.52 33.33
C VAL A 1129 -42.32 3.29 34.09
N ASN A 1130 -43.32 3.76 33.35
CA ASN A 1130 -44.64 4.13 33.88
C ASN A 1130 -45.64 4.03 32.73
N ASN A 1131 -46.00 2.80 32.36
CA ASN A 1131 -47.28 2.41 31.75
C ASN A 1131 -47.15 1.01 31.15
N ILE A 1132 -47.45 -0.04 31.94
CA ILE A 1132 -48.09 -1.25 31.42
C ILE A 1132 -49.11 -1.68 32.48
N ARG A 1133 -50.39 -1.61 32.09
CA ARG A 1133 -51.52 -2.15 32.84
C ARG A 1133 -51.44 -3.68 32.84
N VAL A 1134 -51.74 -4.23 34.01
CA VAL A 1134 -51.98 -5.65 34.26
C VAL A 1134 -53.16 -6.14 33.41
N ALA A 1135 -52.93 -7.15 32.58
CA ALA A 1135 -53.96 -8.08 32.12
C ALA A 1135 -53.39 -9.49 32.28
N GLY A 1136 -53.99 -10.26 33.19
CA GLY A 1136 -53.54 -11.60 33.52
C GLY A 1136 -53.97 -12.63 32.49
N SER A 1137 -53.13 -13.65 32.31
CA SER A 1137 -53.59 -15.01 32.08
C SER A 1137 -52.45 -15.99 32.42
N THR A 1138 -52.87 -17.05 33.09
CA THR A 1138 -52.14 -18.14 33.70
C THR A 1138 -51.64 -19.19 32.71
N VAL A 1139 -50.72 -20.05 33.21
CA VAL A 1139 -50.32 -21.40 32.72
C VAL A 1139 -49.28 -21.39 31.58
N GLY A 1140 -48.18 -22.15 31.59
CA GLY A 1140 -47.66 -23.17 32.49
C GLY A 1140 -46.27 -23.63 31.99
N PHE A 1141 -45.49 -24.23 32.88
CA PHE A 1141 -44.13 -24.73 32.66
C PHE A 1141 -44.07 -25.90 31.66
N SER A 1142 -43.04 -25.88 30.79
CA SER A 1142 -42.29 -27.07 30.35
C SER A 1142 -40.85 -26.68 30.02
#